data_AF-A0A9E5WLK9-F1
#
_entry.id   AF-A0A9E5WLK9-F1
#
_cell.length_a   1.000
_cell.length_b   1.000
_cell.length_c   1.000
_cell.angle_alpha   90.00
_cell.angle_beta   90.00
_cell.angle_gamma   90.00
#
_symmetry.space_group_name_H-M   'P 1'
#
loop_
_entity.id
_entity.type
_entity.pdbx_description
1 polymer ?
#
loop_
_entity_poly.entity_id
_entity_poly.type
_entity_poly.pdbx_seq_one_letter_code
_entity_poly.pdbx_strand_id
1 'polypeptide(L)'
;MFLGTVGRVVLLLSVGAGAVRPSDVKPARQVEPIGQTRVRLQRAVDRLCSTPLDNLELVLADVSLQMKRRFTEYSGDISGRMLGALNAAAPLLGRKPAILDQLAARLPQYQKPDGHFGADQDFPHIVRNRDMPILWGNGRLLLAMAERCRDRPDPRLLASARKLGDYLIAVRRYFGKDENYERLEGPGGLGFATCYPSVIDGLVALGEVTGESRFYEEAQFIARLALRDKDIYGRHSHGRLVAFRGMLDLDRLTGRREFIDAVQTHYARIEREWLFPTGGVPEYFRKKYPRDEGCSVADWIRVSFLLWQATGRTAYLDAAAHTLRNHLLPMQFCNGGFGHGMFRTLTAGEKHYPRGAVGHVGAEAYWCCSMHGTQLLADAVRWAVLRSGSHFFVTWLAEAKATTRLDGRAMTISVQNGGCGEWQVTVEAEQPIDSTLHLRVPGWASSIRVDGKPLPSVNGWATVSRRWEGKTTLRVAFSDGIRLAGPYAAAVQSGEPVRVFAASDLFCLPEIAVDDDLLEPDSVPTVIVAKDRPTNGRIPVLVESPKGERQRAALVPIKDRPRGGAWYLFHVRKVDPAEFARLAESAKPPRQPGQFVEMEFACDGTFQLFFNGKQIHGQQAWWDGPQVEAYTSQPTNVVAILVRTRAKRPGLIGLIRVGDRTYVTRPKDWSAAPAPKRLTAEWLTDPSHGASQTVPLQDLGPLGVPPWEYVPGEFLGTGAHWIWPQTKASPREQRWLLRFVFKVQ
;
A
#
# COMPACT_ATOMS: atom_id res chain seq x y z
N MET A 1 -31.37 25.53 35.23
CA MET A 1 -32.71 25.79 34.66
C MET A 1 -32.53 26.94 33.69
N PHE A 2 -32.65 26.84 32.37
CA PHE A 2 -33.64 26.16 31.53
C PHE A 2 -32.97 25.48 30.32
N LEU A 3 -33.62 24.41 29.86
CA LEU A 3 -33.26 23.60 28.69
C LEU A 3 -33.52 24.36 27.37
N GLY A 4 -32.66 24.12 26.38
CA GLY A 4 -32.90 24.44 24.97
C GLY A 4 -32.61 23.21 24.10
N THR A 5 -33.67 22.48 23.79
CA THR A 5 -33.69 21.23 23.02
C THR A 5 -33.40 21.53 21.54
N VAL A 6 -32.24 21.14 21.02
CA VAL A 6 -31.99 21.14 19.57
C VAL A 6 -32.25 19.73 19.05
N GLY A 7 -33.43 19.55 18.46
CA GLY A 7 -33.84 18.31 17.80
C GLY A 7 -32.93 17.99 16.62
N ARG A 8 -32.31 16.80 16.66
CA ARG A 8 -31.66 16.17 15.50
C ARG A 8 -32.73 15.80 14.48
N VAL A 9 -32.83 16.55 13.40
CA VAL A 9 -33.54 16.10 12.19
C VAL A 9 -32.67 15.02 11.53
N VAL A 10 -33.05 13.76 11.74
CA VAL A 10 -32.58 12.63 10.93
C VAL A 10 -33.30 12.74 9.60
N LEU A 11 -32.64 13.29 8.58
CA LEU A 11 -33.15 13.30 7.22
C LEU A 11 -33.04 11.88 6.64
N LEU A 12 -34.07 11.07 6.85
CA LEU A 12 -34.30 9.84 6.08
C LEU A 12 -34.65 10.25 4.65
N LEU A 13 -33.65 10.27 3.76
CA LEU A 13 -33.88 10.35 2.33
C LEU A 13 -34.68 9.12 1.90
N SER A 14 -35.98 9.30 1.67
CA SER A 14 -36.81 8.34 0.97
C SER A 14 -36.32 8.24 -0.47
N VAL A 15 -35.62 7.14 -0.75
CA VAL A 15 -35.20 6.77 -2.09
C VAL A 15 -36.47 6.41 -2.88
N GLY A 16 -36.83 7.24 -3.86
CA GLY A 16 -37.97 6.99 -4.75
C GLY A 16 -37.88 5.62 -5.43
N ALA A 17 -39.04 5.03 -5.74
CA ALA A 17 -39.25 3.64 -6.19
C ALA A 17 -38.61 3.25 -7.55
N GLY A 18 -37.60 3.96 -8.03
CA GLY A 18 -36.81 3.62 -9.22
C GLY A 18 -35.30 3.88 -9.08
N ALA A 19 -34.80 4.25 -7.89
CA ALA A 19 -33.38 4.48 -7.68
C ALA A 19 -32.68 3.17 -7.25
N VAL A 20 -31.78 2.69 -8.12
CA VAL A 20 -30.89 1.55 -7.87
C VAL A 20 -30.14 1.76 -6.55
N ARG A 21 -30.32 0.86 -5.59
CA ARG A 21 -29.56 0.91 -4.34
C ARG A 21 -28.13 0.42 -4.60
N PRO A 22 -27.11 1.18 -4.16
CA PRO A 22 -25.72 0.74 -4.26
C PRO A 22 -25.45 -0.60 -3.57
N SER A 23 -26.28 -1.03 -2.62
CA SER A 23 -26.20 -2.38 -2.02
C SER A 23 -26.38 -3.52 -3.03
N ASP A 24 -27.07 -3.26 -4.14
CA ASP A 24 -27.49 -4.29 -5.10
C ASP A 24 -26.51 -4.41 -6.27
N VAL A 25 -25.47 -3.56 -6.30
CA VAL A 25 -24.46 -3.59 -7.35
C VAL A 25 -23.51 -4.77 -7.15
N LYS A 26 -23.24 -5.48 -8.24
CA LYS A 26 -22.29 -6.60 -8.26
C LYS A 26 -21.24 -6.36 -9.35
N PRO A 27 -20.00 -6.85 -9.19
CA PRO A 27 -19.05 -6.92 -10.30
C PRO A 27 -19.67 -7.59 -11.52
N ALA A 28 -19.24 -7.18 -12.72
CA ALA A 28 -19.57 -7.93 -13.92
C ALA A 28 -19.06 -9.38 -13.83
N ARG A 29 -19.75 -10.31 -14.49
CA ARG A 29 -19.49 -11.76 -14.37
C ARG A 29 -18.09 -12.13 -14.85
N GLN A 30 -17.62 -11.52 -15.92
CA GLN A 30 -16.28 -11.69 -16.47
C GLN A 30 -15.63 -10.33 -16.53
N VAL A 31 -14.46 -10.19 -15.90
CA VAL A 31 -13.68 -8.95 -15.92
C VAL A 31 -12.23 -9.27 -16.23
N GLU A 32 -11.62 -8.42 -17.04
CA GLU A 32 -10.23 -8.52 -17.46
C GLU A 32 -9.55 -7.16 -17.27
N PRO A 33 -8.35 -7.11 -16.69
CA PRO A 33 -7.58 -5.89 -16.58
C PRO A 33 -7.03 -5.50 -17.95
N ILE A 34 -7.05 -4.21 -18.27
CA ILE A 34 -6.41 -3.65 -19.49
C ILE A 34 -5.51 -2.47 -19.13
N GLY A 35 -4.81 -1.91 -20.12
CA GLY A 35 -3.99 -0.70 -19.94
C GLY A 35 -2.95 -0.80 -18.82
N GLN A 36 -2.75 0.29 -18.09
CA GLN A 36 -1.79 0.36 -16.99
C GLN A 36 -2.22 -0.52 -15.81
N THR A 37 -3.52 -0.72 -15.60
CA THR A 37 -4.02 -1.62 -14.56
C THR A 37 -3.49 -3.04 -14.76
N ARG A 38 -3.53 -3.56 -16.00
CA ARG A 38 -2.96 -4.87 -16.32
C ARG A 38 -1.48 -4.95 -16.04
N VAL A 39 -0.71 -3.94 -16.43
CA VAL A 39 0.75 -3.89 -16.20
C VAL A 39 1.06 -3.92 -14.70
N ARG A 40 0.33 -3.13 -13.90
CA ARG A 40 0.51 -3.06 -12.45
C ARG A 40 0.15 -4.37 -11.75
N LEU A 41 -0.96 -4.99 -12.14
CA LEU A 41 -1.38 -6.29 -11.61
C LEU A 41 -0.43 -7.40 -12.02
N GLN A 42 0.04 -7.41 -13.27
CA GLN A 42 1.02 -8.38 -13.77
C GLN A 42 2.31 -8.34 -12.95
N ARG A 43 2.88 -7.15 -12.74
CA ARG A 43 4.07 -6.96 -11.88
C ARG A 43 3.85 -7.46 -10.45
N ALA A 44 2.65 -7.23 -9.90
CA ALA A 44 2.31 -7.69 -8.56
C ALA A 44 2.22 -9.22 -8.47
N VAL A 45 1.57 -9.88 -9.45
CA VAL A 45 1.51 -11.35 -9.52
C VAL A 45 2.87 -11.96 -9.81
N ASP A 46 3.67 -11.36 -10.69
CA ASP A 46 5.06 -11.78 -10.95
C ASP A 46 5.89 -11.73 -9.69
N ARG A 47 5.75 -10.68 -8.87
CA ARG A 47 6.45 -10.59 -7.59
C ARG A 47 6.13 -11.75 -6.65
N LEU A 48 4.84 -12.10 -6.53
CA LEU A 48 4.39 -13.22 -5.70
C LEU A 48 4.85 -14.59 -6.27
N CYS A 49 5.14 -14.67 -7.56
CA CYS A 49 5.65 -15.87 -8.22
C CYS A 49 7.18 -15.83 -8.42
N SER A 50 7.89 -14.99 -7.65
CA SER A 50 9.35 -14.83 -7.70
C SER A 50 9.94 -15.01 -6.30
N THR A 51 11.22 -15.38 -6.22
CA THR A 51 11.95 -15.58 -4.97
C THR A 51 11.85 -14.35 -4.03
N PRO A 52 11.63 -14.54 -2.71
CA PRO A 52 11.46 -15.82 -1.99
C PRO A 52 10.09 -16.48 -2.09
N LEU A 53 9.09 -15.82 -2.67
CA LEU A 53 7.67 -16.22 -2.57
C LEU A 53 7.28 -17.37 -3.52
N ASP A 54 8.13 -17.72 -4.48
CA ASP A 54 8.01 -18.93 -5.31
C ASP A 54 8.41 -20.22 -4.57
N ASN A 55 9.04 -20.10 -3.39
CA ASN A 55 9.43 -21.24 -2.57
C ASN A 55 8.27 -21.68 -1.66
N LEU A 56 7.67 -22.84 -1.99
CA LEU A 56 6.55 -23.40 -1.25
C LEU A 56 6.86 -23.66 0.23
N GLU A 57 8.05 -24.17 0.57
CA GLU A 57 8.42 -24.47 1.95
C GLU A 57 8.57 -23.20 2.79
N LEU A 58 9.08 -22.12 2.19
CA LEU A 58 9.14 -20.82 2.85
C LEU A 58 7.74 -20.24 3.10
N VAL A 59 6.84 -20.37 2.12
CA VAL A 59 5.45 -19.91 2.25
C VAL A 59 4.71 -20.72 3.33
N LEU A 60 4.90 -22.05 3.35
CA LEU A 60 4.31 -22.97 4.34
C LEU A 60 5.01 -22.94 5.70
N ALA A 61 6.08 -22.15 5.89
CA ALA A 61 6.84 -22.13 7.14
C ALA A 61 5.99 -21.75 8.37
N ASP A 62 4.91 -20.96 8.20
CA ASP A 62 4.02 -20.55 9.30
C ASP A 62 3.07 -21.66 9.79
N VAL A 63 2.84 -22.69 8.98
CA VAL A 63 1.99 -23.83 9.34
C VAL A 63 2.79 -25.11 9.58
N SER A 64 3.92 -25.28 8.88
CA SER A 64 4.82 -26.42 9.05
C SER A 64 5.76 -26.25 10.25
N LEU A 65 6.16 -25.01 10.54
CA LEU A 65 7.15 -24.65 11.57
C LEU A 65 8.53 -25.31 11.40
N GLN A 66 8.83 -25.82 10.19
CA GLN A 66 10.10 -26.48 9.87
C GLN A 66 11.21 -25.49 9.47
N MET A 67 10.83 -24.24 9.18
CA MET A 67 11.72 -23.16 8.80
C MET A 67 11.38 -21.92 9.61
N LYS A 68 12.40 -21.19 10.08
CA LYS A 68 12.22 -19.91 10.75
C LYS A 68 12.58 -18.75 9.84
N ARG A 69 11.57 -17.95 9.54
CA ARG A 69 11.58 -16.71 8.75
C ARG A 69 10.79 -15.62 9.46
N ARG A 70 10.71 -14.43 8.88
CA ARG A 70 9.97 -13.31 9.49
C ARG A 70 8.50 -13.70 9.73
N PHE A 71 8.01 -13.48 10.95
CA PHE A 71 6.64 -13.80 11.37
C PHE A 71 6.21 -15.27 11.25
N THR A 72 7.13 -16.22 11.53
CA THR A 72 6.81 -17.67 11.49
C THR A 72 5.72 -18.05 12.48
N GLU A 73 5.65 -17.34 13.62
CA GLU A 73 4.66 -17.52 14.68
C GLU A 73 3.23 -17.11 14.29
N TYR A 74 3.06 -16.34 13.22
CA TYR A 74 1.74 -15.93 12.71
C TYR A 74 1.16 -17.04 11.82
N SER A 75 0.78 -18.15 12.44
CA SER A 75 0.43 -19.40 11.75
C SER A 75 -0.75 -19.29 10.79
N GLY A 76 -0.48 -19.44 9.48
CA GLY A 76 -1.46 -19.27 8.41
C GLY A 76 -1.48 -17.89 7.75
N ASP A 77 -0.63 -16.94 8.19
CA ASP A 77 -0.65 -15.57 7.67
C ASP A 77 -0.09 -15.47 6.24
N ILE A 78 1.17 -15.83 6.01
CA ILE A 78 1.80 -15.78 4.68
C ILE A 78 1.15 -16.81 3.77
N SER A 79 0.98 -18.04 4.26
CA SER A 79 0.41 -19.14 3.47
C SER A 79 -1.05 -18.86 3.05
N GLY A 80 -1.87 -18.34 3.97
CA GLY A 80 -3.22 -17.86 3.68
C GLY A 80 -3.24 -16.67 2.71
N ARG A 81 -2.40 -15.65 2.91
CA ARG A 81 -2.35 -14.48 2.02
C ARG A 81 -1.87 -14.82 0.61
N MET A 82 -0.92 -15.76 0.47
CA MET A 82 -0.49 -16.27 -0.83
C MET A 82 -1.63 -16.97 -1.55
N LEU A 83 -2.35 -17.86 -0.86
CA LEU A 83 -3.54 -18.53 -1.39
C LEU A 83 -4.58 -17.50 -1.85
N GLY A 84 -4.94 -16.55 -1.00
CA GLY A 84 -5.97 -15.53 -1.29
C GLY A 84 -5.58 -14.59 -2.43
N ALA A 85 -4.37 -14.02 -2.38
CA ALA A 85 -3.93 -13.06 -3.39
C ALA A 85 -3.79 -13.69 -4.79
N LEU A 86 -3.19 -14.89 -4.88
CA LEU A 86 -3.07 -15.58 -6.17
C LEU A 86 -4.43 -16.10 -6.67
N ASN A 87 -5.32 -16.58 -5.79
CA ASN A 87 -6.69 -16.94 -6.17
C ASN A 87 -7.44 -15.74 -6.75
N ALA A 88 -7.32 -14.56 -6.12
CA ALA A 88 -8.00 -13.35 -6.57
C ALA A 88 -7.41 -12.76 -7.87
N ALA A 89 -6.09 -12.75 -8.02
CA ALA A 89 -5.40 -11.97 -9.05
C ALA A 89 -4.97 -12.78 -10.28
N ALA A 90 -4.47 -14.00 -10.12
CA ALA A 90 -3.91 -14.75 -11.24
C ALA A 90 -4.93 -15.09 -12.35
N PRO A 91 -6.18 -15.46 -12.03
CA PRO A 91 -7.19 -15.74 -13.06
C PRO A 91 -7.53 -14.52 -13.94
N LEU A 92 -7.47 -13.30 -13.38
CA LEU A 92 -7.69 -12.06 -14.14
C LEU A 92 -6.63 -11.85 -15.23
N LEU A 93 -5.44 -12.45 -15.07
CA LEU A 93 -4.37 -12.42 -16.05
C LEU A 93 -4.32 -13.69 -16.93
N GLY A 94 -5.29 -14.60 -16.78
CA GLY A 94 -5.27 -15.91 -17.44
C GLY A 94 -4.15 -16.84 -16.94
N ARG A 95 -3.58 -16.57 -15.76
CA ARG A 95 -2.46 -17.35 -15.19
C ARG A 95 -2.96 -18.40 -14.20
N LYS A 96 -2.20 -19.49 -14.09
CA LYS A 96 -2.41 -20.58 -13.12
C LYS A 96 -1.08 -20.95 -12.44
N PRO A 97 -0.59 -20.16 -11.46
CA PRO A 97 0.66 -20.44 -10.77
C PRO A 97 0.58 -21.80 -10.04
N ALA A 98 1.59 -22.66 -10.21
CA ALA A 98 1.59 -23.99 -9.61
C ALA A 98 1.49 -23.95 -8.07
N ILE A 99 2.14 -22.96 -7.44
CA ILE A 99 2.13 -22.77 -5.99
C ILE A 99 0.71 -22.58 -5.43
N LEU A 100 -0.23 -22.01 -6.21
CA LEU A 100 -1.61 -21.82 -5.76
C LEU A 100 -2.32 -23.15 -5.50
N ASP A 101 -2.24 -24.08 -6.45
CA ASP A 101 -2.86 -25.40 -6.30
C ASP A 101 -2.08 -26.28 -5.31
N GLN A 102 -0.75 -26.12 -5.21
CA GLN A 102 0.07 -26.78 -4.19
C GLN A 102 -0.31 -26.34 -2.77
N LEU A 103 -0.50 -25.04 -2.53
CA LEU A 103 -0.94 -24.52 -1.23
C LEU A 103 -2.30 -25.11 -0.84
N ALA A 104 -3.29 -25.04 -1.74
CA ALA A 104 -4.63 -25.60 -1.48
C ALA A 104 -4.58 -27.10 -1.12
N ALA A 105 -3.73 -27.87 -1.79
CA ALA A 105 -3.58 -29.31 -1.52
C ALA A 105 -2.82 -29.63 -0.22
N ARG A 106 -1.83 -28.80 0.16
CA ARG A 106 -0.92 -29.07 1.29
C ARG A 106 -1.43 -28.52 2.61
N LEU A 107 -2.12 -27.38 2.60
CA LEU A 107 -2.60 -26.72 3.82
C LEU A 107 -3.37 -27.67 4.76
N PRO A 108 -4.39 -28.43 4.32
CA PRO A 108 -5.15 -29.32 5.22
C PRO A 108 -4.30 -30.35 5.98
N GLN A 109 -3.10 -30.68 5.50
CA GLN A 109 -2.21 -31.68 6.11
C GLN A 109 -1.53 -31.16 7.39
N TYR A 110 -1.48 -29.83 7.58
CA TYR A 110 -0.89 -29.19 8.76
C TYR A 110 -1.92 -28.86 9.84
N GLN A 111 -3.20 -29.15 9.61
CA GLN A 111 -4.27 -28.82 10.56
C GLN A 111 -4.20 -29.72 11.79
N LYS A 112 -4.25 -29.12 12.97
CA LYS A 112 -4.22 -29.84 14.26
C LYS A 112 -5.55 -30.56 14.54
N PRO A 113 -5.57 -31.52 15.49
CA PRO A 113 -6.78 -32.25 15.85
C PRO A 113 -7.95 -31.39 16.29
N ASP A 114 -7.70 -30.27 16.98
CA ASP A 114 -8.70 -29.31 17.44
C ASP A 114 -9.13 -28.28 16.38
N GLY A 115 -8.44 -28.23 15.24
CA GLY A 115 -8.80 -27.43 14.06
C GLY A 115 -7.91 -26.23 13.75
N HIS A 116 -7.03 -25.82 14.68
CA HIS A 116 -6.12 -24.70 14.42
C HIS A 116 -4.89 -25.11 13.59
N PHE A 117 -4.16 -24.11 13.12
CA PHE A 117 -2.84 -24.23 12.52
C PHE A 117 -1.80 -23.53 13.40
N GLY A 118 -0.64 -24.16 13.58
CA GLY A 118 0.48 -23.56 14.31
C GLY A 118 1.00 -24.40 15.47
N ALA A 119 1.63 -23.72 16.43
CA ALA A 119 2.20 -24.35 17.62
C ALA A 119 1.11 -24.79 18.60
N ASP A 120 1.38 -25.83 19.38
CA ASP A 120 0.43 -26.34 20.37
C ASP A 120 0.07 -25.27 21.41
N GLN A 121 -1.22 -25.22 21.76
CA GLN A 121 -1.80 -24.26 22.69
C GLN A 121 -2.23 -24.96 23.99
N ASP A 122 -2.02 -24.28 25.11
CA ASP A 122 -2.28 -24.83 26.45
C ASP A 122 -3.35 -23.98 27.16
N PHE A 123 -4.62 -24.24 26.84
CA PHE A 123 -5.73 -23.54 27.48
C PHE A 123 -6.06 -24.14 28.86
N PRO A 124 -6.40 -23.32 29.87
CA PRO A 124 -6.84 -21.92 29.78
C PRO A 124 -5.71 -20.87 29.82
N HIS A 125 -4.43 -21.25 29.81
CA HIS A 125 -3.31 -20.32 29.93
C HIS A 125 -2.91 -19.69 28.57
N ILE A 126 -3.31 -18.43 28.36
CA ILE A 126 -2.97 -17.69 27.13
C ILE A 126 -1.52 -17.20 27.18
N VAL A 127 -0.67 -17.77 26.33
CA VAL A 127 0.69 -17.29 26.04
C VAL A 127 0.62 -16.29 24.90
N ARG A 128 0.53 -14.99 25.23
CA ARG A 128 0.19 -13.93 24.27
C ARG A 128 1.06 -13.88 23.01
N ASN A 129 2.38 -14.08 23.15
CA ASN A 129 3.33 -14.04 22.03
C ASN A 129 3.27 -15.29 21.13
N ARG A 130 2.53 -16.33 21.52
CA ARG A 130 2.23 -17.51 20.72
C ARG A 130 0.79 -17.47 20.21
N ASP A 131 -0.15 -17.31 21.13
CA ASP A 131 -1.58 -17.55 20.87
C ASP A 131 -2.25 -16.41 20.08
N MET A 132 -1.83 -15.15 20.28
CA MET A 132 -2.40 -14.04 19.52
C MET A 132 -1.93 -14.05 18.05
N PRO A 133 -0.64 -14.26 17.74
CA PRO A 133 -0.19 -14.49 16.36
C PRO A 133 -0.89 -15.66 15.65
N ILE A 134 -1.15 -16.77 16.36
CA ILE A 134 -1.93 -17.90 15.82
C ILE A 134 -3.33 -17.45 15.40
N LEU A 135 -4.07 -16.73 16.26
CA LEU A 135 -5.40 -16.21 15.91
C LEU A 135 -5.39 -15.33 14.65
N TRP A 136 -4.37 -14.46 14.54
CA TRP A 136 -4.22 -13.61 13.36
C TRP A 136 -4.01 -14.41 12.08
N GLY A 137 -3.01 -15.29 12.07
CA GLY A 137 -2.69 -16.09 10.89
C GLY A 137 -3.83 -17.03 10.51
N ASN A 138 -4.48 -17.66 11.50
CA ASN A 138 -5.64 -18.53 11.26
C ASN A 138 -6.83 -17.74 10.71
N GLY A 139 -7.06 -16.50 11.15
CA GLY A 139 -8.08 -15.62 10.57
C GLY A 139 -7.83 -15.33 9.09
N ARG A 140 -6.58 -15.00 8.71
CA ARG A 140 -6.19 -14.79 7.29
C ARG A 140 -6.33 -16.06 6.46
N LEU A 141 -5.92 -17.19 7.01
CA LEU A 141 -6.01 -18.49 6.34
C LEU A 141 -7.47 -18.90 6.12
N LEU A 142 -8.34 -18.71 7.13
CA LEU A 142 -9.76 -19.02 7.02
C LEU A 142 -10.42 -18.24 5.88
N LEU A 143 -10.18 -16.92 5.81
CA LEU A 143 -10.67 -16.08 4.72
C LEU A 143 -10.22 -16.63 3.36
N ALA A 144 -8.92 -16.91 3.20
CA ALA A 144 -8.37 -17.38 1.94
C ALA A 144 -8.93 -18.76 1.51
N MET A 145 -9.11 -19.69 2.45
CA MET A 145 -9.72 -20.99 2.17
C MET A 145 -11.19 -20.84 1.75
N ALA A 146 -11.96 -19.99 2.45
CA ALA A 146 -13.35 -19.73 2.11
C ALA A 146 -13.48 -19.07 0.72
N GLU A 147 -12.71 -18.01 0.45
CA GLU A 147 -12.69 -17.35 -0.86
C GLU A 147 -12.29 -18.32 -1.99
N ARG A 148 -11.29 -19.18 -1.75
CA ARG A 148 -10.91 -20.22 -2.70
C ARG A 148 -12.06 -21.19 -2.97
N CYS A 149 -12.75 -21.66 -1.94
CA CYS A 149 -13.89 -22.57 -2.08
C CYS A 149 -15.09 -21.91 -2.78
N ARG A 150 -15.27 -20.59 -2.61
CA ARG A 150 -16.28 -19.80 -3.32
C ARG A 150 -16.04 -19.82 -4.84
N ASP A 151 -14.79 -19.66 -5.26
CA ASP A 151 -14.41 -19.59 -6.66
C ASP A 151 -14.20 -20.97 -7.31
N ARG A 152 -13.70 -21.94 -6.52
CA ARG A 152 -13.41 -23.30 -6.96
C ARG A 152 -13.76 -24.29 -5.84
N PRO A 153 -14.90 -24.99 -5.92
CA PRO A 153 -15.31 -25.96 -4.92
C PRO A 153 -14.23 -27.02 -4.68
N ASP A 154 -13.80 -27.15 -3.42
CA ASP A 154 -12.86 -28.16 -2.94
C ASP A 154 -13.37 -28.71 -1.59
N PRO A 155 -13.97 -29.92 -1.58
CA PRO A 155 -14.53 -30.49 -0.36
C PRO A 155 -13.51 -30.70 0.76
N ARG A 156 -12.24 -30.97 0.44
CA ARG A 156 -11.19 -31.18 1.45
C ARG A 156 -10.79 -29.85 2.09
N LEU A 157 -10.58 -28.82 1.27
CA LEU A 157 -10.26 -27.49 1.76
C LEU A 157 -11.44 -26.89 2.56
N LEU A 158 -12.68 -27.10 2.10
CA LEU A 158 -13.87 -26.65 2.81
C LEU A 158 -14.04 -27.36 4.16
N ALA A 159 -13.77 -28.67 4.23
CA ALA A 159 -13.79 -29.41 5.50
C ALA A 159 -12.73 -28.86 6.48
N SER A 160 -11.52 -28.59 5.99
CA SER A 160 -10.47 -27.92 6.79
C SER A 160 -10.91 -26.55 7.27
N ALA A 161 -11.54 -25.73 6.40
CA ALA A 161 -12.04 -24.41 6.76
C ALA A 161 -13.17 -24.46 7.81
N ARG A 162 -14.11 -25.41 7.68
CA ARG A 162 -15.15 -25.65 8.69
C ARG A 162 -14.57 -26.00 10.04
N LYS A 163 -13.61 -26.92 10.08
CA LYS A 163 -12.92 -27.33 11.32
C LYS A 163 -12.16 -26.16 11.97
N LEU A 164 -11.56 -25.28 11.16
CA LEU A 164 -10.94 -24.06 11.66
C LEU A 164 -11.97 -23.06 12.22
N GLY A 165 -13.13 -22.92 11.56
CA GLY A 165 -14.26 -22.16 12.09
C GLY A 165 -14.77 -22.70 13.43
N ASP A 166 -14.86 -24.04 13.56
CA ASP A 166 -15.23 -24.71 14.80
C ASP A 166 -14.25 -24.42 15.94
N TYR A 167 -12.94 -24.46 15.65
CA TYR A 167 -11.90 -24.04 16.58
C TYR A 167 -12.11 -22.60 17.05
N LEU A 168 -12.34 -21.65 16.14
CA LEU A 168 -12.53 -20.24 16.47
C LEU A 168 -13.74 -20.00 17.38
N ILE A 169 -14.85 -20.73 17.16
CA ILE A 169 -16.01 -20.73 18.06
C ILE A 169 -15.62 -21.32 19.42
N ALA A 170 -14.92 -22.45 19.44
CA ALA A 170 -14.55 -23.14 20.67
C ALA A 170 -13.62 -22.33 21.59
N VAL A 171 -12.76 -21.48 21.02
CA VAL A 171 -11.84 -20.63 21.80
C VAL A 171 -12.47 -19.31 22.29
N ARG A 172 -13.72 -19.02 21.94
CA ARG A 172 -14.49 -17.88 22.48
C ARG A 172 -14.42 -17.83 24.01
N ARG A 173 -14.54 -18.97 24.68
CA ARG A 173 -14.49 -19.07 26.16
C ARG A 173 -13.16 -18.62 26.78
N TYR A 174 -12.10 -18.49 25.99
CA TYR A 174 -10.78 -18.02 26.44
C TYR A 174 -10.51 -16.58 26.01
N PHE A 175 -10.73 -16.27 24.72
CA PHE A 175 -10.38 -14.96 24.16
C PHE A 175 -11.53 -13.95 24.22
N GLY A 176 -12.78 -14.41 24.10
CA GLY A 176 -13.99 -13.59 24.08
C GLY A 176 -14.48 -13.13 25.46
N LYS A 177 -13.61 -13.13 26.47
CA LYS A 177 -13.92 -12.70 27.83
C LYS A 177 -13.90 -11.18 27.94
N ASP A 178 -14.86 -10.60 28.64
CA ASP A 178 -15.00 -9.15 28.81
C ASP A 178 -13.75 -8.53 29.46
N GLU A 179 -13.14 -9.23 30.42
CA GLU A 179 -11.94 -8.81 31.14
C GLU A 179 -10.73 -8.61 30.21
N ASN A 180 -10.68 -9.31 29.06
CA ASN A 180 -9.62 -9.13 28.07
C ASN A 180 -9.72 -7.76 27.36
N TYR A 181 -10.87 -7.09 27.44
CA TYR A 181 -11.20 -5.84 26.74
C TYR A 181 -11.36 -4.64 27.68
N GLU A 182 -11.24 -4.83 29.00
CA GLU A 182 -11.28 -3.75 29.99
C GLU A 182 -10.01 -2.90 29.99
N ARG A 183 -8.86 -3.48 29.61
CA ARG A 183 -7.55 -2.80 29.55
C ARG A 183 -6.80 -3.14 28.27
N LEU A 184 -7.08 -2.37 27.22
CA LEU A 184 -6.43 -2.53 25.89
C LEU A 184 -5.15 -1.69 25.72
N GLU A 185 -4.65 -1.08 26.79
CA GLU A 185 -3.41 -0.30 26.78
C GLU A 185 -2.15 -1.19 26.85
N GLY A 186 -1.06 -0.71 26.25
CA GLY A 186 0.23 -1.40 26.25
C GLY A 186 0.32 -2.65 25.35
N PRO A 187 1.50 -3.30 25.29
CA PRO A 187 1.76 -4.44 24.38
C PRO A 187 0.80 -5.62 24.58
N GLY A 188 0.34 -5.84 25.81
CA GLY A 188 -0.58 -6.92 26.15
C GLY A 188 -1.98 -6.76 25.55
N GLY A 189 -2.53 -5.54 25.49
CA GLY A 189 -3.86 -5.26 24.95
C GLY A 189 -3.94 -5.25 23.42
N LEU A 190 -2.79 -5.03 22.74
CA LEU A 190 -2.74 -4.90 21.28
C LEU A 190 -3.29 -6.13 20.55
N GLY A 191 -2.97 -7.35 21.01
CA GLY A 191 -3.45 -8.57 20.39
C GLY A 191 -4.99 -8.69 20.42
N PHE A 192 -5.64 -8.28 21.51
CA PHE A 192 -7.11 -8.37 21.61
C PHE A 192 -7.81 -7.30 20.76
N ALA A 193 -7.13 -6.19 20.49
CA ALA A 193 -7.59 -5.14 19.60
C ALA A 193 -7.28 -5.40 18.10
N THR A 194 -6.38 -6.34 17.78
CA THR A 194 -5.94 -6.61 16.39
C THR A 194 -6.11 -8.06 15.96
N CYS A 195 -5.56 -9.02 16.71
CA CYS A 195 -5.48 -10.43 16.32
C CYS A 195 -6.82 -11.13 16.38
N TYR A 196 -7.55 -11.04 17.50
CA TYR A 196 -8.86 -11.69 17.61
C TYR A 196 -9.91 -11.08 16.68
N PRO A 197 -10.03 -9.74 16.54
CA PRO A 197 -10.95 -9.13 15.57
C PRO A 197 -10.63 -9.46 14.11
N SER A 198 -9.40 -9.90 13.79
CA SER A 198 -9.03 -10.28 12.43
C SER A 198 -9.68 -11.58 11.95
N VAL A 199 -10.43 -12.30 12.79
CA VAL A 199 -11.12 -13.54 12.35
C VAL A 199 -12.52 -13.28 11.79
N ILE A 200 -13.05 -12.05 11.96
CA ILE A 200 -14.43 -11.69 11.59
C ILE A 200 -14.68 -11.93 10.10
N ASP A 201 -13.84 -11.41 9.21
CA ASP A 201 -14.00 -11.56 7.76
C ASP A 201 -13.89 -13.02 7.30
N GLY A 202 -12.99 -13.81 7.90
CA GLY A 202 -12.86 -15.24 7.64
C GLY A 202 -14.12 -16.03 8.03
N LEU A 203 -14.68 -15.76 9.20
CA LEU A 203 -15.93 -16.38 9.65
C LEU A 203 -17.12 -15.99 8.77
N VAL A 204 -17.20 -14.72 8.37
CA VAL A 204 -18.23 -14.22 7.45
C VAL A 204 -18.12 -14.90 6.07
N ALA A 205 -16.92 -15.00 5.52
CA ALA A 205 -16.68 -15.70 4.25
C ALA A 205 -17.01 -17.19 4.34
N LEU A 206 -16.68 -17.85 5.46
CA LEU A 206 -17.04 -19.24 5.69
C LEU A 206 -18.57 -19.43 5.78
N GLY A 207 -19.26 -18.55 6.50
CA GLY A 207 -20.73 -18.53 6.57
C GLY A 207 -21.37 -18.40 5.19
N GLU A 208 -20.81 -17.58 4.31
CA GLU A 208 -21.31 -17.39 2.94
C GLU A 208 -21.20 -18.66 2.10
N VAL A 209 -20.05 -19.35 2.17
CA VAL A 209 -19.80 -20.54 1.35
C VAL A 209 -20.50 -21.78 1.90
N THR A 210 -20.73 -21.85 3.21
CA THR A 210 -21.35 -23.01 3.87
C THR A 210 -22.86 -22.89 4.05
N GLY A 211 -23.37 -21.66 4.16
CA GLY A 211 -24.75 -21.37 4.57
C GLY A 211 -25.01 -21.56 6.07
N GLU A 212 -23.99 -21.81 6.90
CA GLU A 212 -24.16 -22.09 8.33
C GLU A 212 -24.20 -20.80 9.18
N SER A 213 -25.31 -20.54 9.86
CA SER A 213 -25.53 -19.29 10.61
C SER A 213 -24.57 -19.08 11.78
N ARG A 214 -24.12 -20.18 12.42
CA ARG A 214 -23.22 -20.15 13.57
C ARG A 214 -21.92 -19.38 13.33
N PHE A 215 -21.42 -19.36 12.10
CA PHE A 215 -20.22 -18.58 11.75
C PHE A 215 -20.51 -17.08 11.71
N TYR A 216 -21.68 -16.66 11.21
CA TYR A 216 -22.10 -15.26 11.28
C TYR A 216 -22.37 -14.81 12.71
N GLU A 217 -22.94 -15.68 13.55
CA GLU A 217 -23.19 -15.42 14.97
C GLU A 217 -21.88 -15.21 15.75
N GLU A 218 -20.86 -16.02 15.49
CA GLU A 218 -19.53 -15.83 16.06
C GLU A 218 -18.88 -14.53 15.56
N ALA A 219 -18.92 -14.27 14.25
CA ALA A 219 -18.41 -13.03 13.69
C ALA A 219 -19.09 -11.80 14.32
N GLN A 220 -20.41 -11.86 14.52
CA GLN A 220 -21.18 -10.81 15.18
C GLN A 220 -20.76 -10.60 16.64
N PHE A 221 -20.55 -11.69 17.39
CA PHE A 221 -20.06 -11.62 18.76
C PHE A 221 -18.69 -10.92 18.84
N ILE A 222 -17.73 -11.35 18.01
CA ILE A 222 -16.38 -10.77 18.00
C ILE A 222 -16.41 -9.32 17.52
N ALA A 223 -17.25 -8.98 16.55
CA ALA A 223 -17.43 -7.61 16.08
C ALA A 223 -17.92 -6.66 17.19
N ARG A 224 -18.94 -7.07 17.97
CA ARG A 224 -19.43 -6.30 19.13
C ARG A 224 -18.32 -6.08 20.16
N LEU A 225 -17.50 -7.10 20.39
CA LEU A 225 -16.38 -7.04 21.33
C LEU A 225 -15.29 -6.07 20.85
N ALA A 226 -14.93 -6.14 19.55
CA ALA A 226 -13.95 -5.26 18.93
C ALA A 226 -14.33 -3.77 19.02
N LEU A 227 -15.63 -3.45 18.97
CA LEU A 227 -16.14 -2.08 19.12
C LEU A 227 -16.11 -1.53 20.55
N ARG A 228 -15.77 -2.34 21.55
CA ARG A 228 -15.47 -1.84 22.90
C ARG A 228 -14.19 -0.98 22.92
N ASP A 229 -13.25 -1.23 21.99
CA ASP A 229 -12.11 -0.36 21.75
C ASP A 229 -12.56 0.92 21.02
N LYS A 230 -13.01 1.92 21.80
CA LYS A 230 -13.50 3.20 21.28
C LYS A 230 -12.38 4.14 20.85
N ASP A 231 -11.22 4.07 21.50
CA ASP A 231 -10.06 4.90 21.15
C ASP A 231 -9.02 4.12 20.34
N ILE A 232 -9.00 4.39 19.05
CA ILE A 232 -8.09 3.73 18.11
C ILE A 232 -6.72 4.41 18.01
N TYR A 233 -6.45 5.45 18.81
CA TYR A 233 -5.14 6.09 18.83
C TYR A 233 -4.04 5.06 19.16
N GLY A 234 -2.97 5.06 18.36
CA GLY A 234 -1.84 4.17 18.54
C GLY A 234 -2.10 2.70 18.17
N ARG A 235 -3.31 2.34 17.73
CA ARG A 235 -3.61 0.99 17.22
C ARG A 235 -2.96 0.78 15.85
N HIS A 236 -2.62 -0.48 15.57
CA HIS A 236 -2.19 -0.92 14.24
C HIS A 236 -3.37 -0.79 13.28
N SER A 237 -3.18 -0.01 12.22
CA SER A 237 -4.27 0.40 11.32
C SER A 237 -4.78 -0.78 10.51
N HIS A 238 -3.89 -1.67 10.04
CA HIS A 238 -4.25 -2.87 9.29
C HIS A 238 -5.23 -3.74 10.09
N GLY A 239 -4.88 -4.09 11.35
CA GLY A 239 -5.74 -4.90 12.19
C GLY A 239 -7.13 -4.30 12.45
N ARG A 240 -7.22 -2.96 12.58
CA ARG A 240 -8.51 -2.29 12.77
C ARG A 240 -9.34 -2.26 11.49
N LEU A 241 -8.72 -1.98 10.35
CA LEU A 241 -9.40 -1.88 9.05
C LEU A 241 -9.88 -3.25 8.56
N VAL A 242 -9.13 -4.33 8.82
CA VAL A 242 -9.58 -5.71 8.61
C VAL A 242 -10.89 -6.00 9.36
N ALA A 243 -10.96 -5.63 10.64
CA ALA A 243 -12.18 -5.83 11.43
C ALA A 243 -13.36 -5.05 10.83
N PHE A 244 -13.14 -3.82 10.37
CA PHE A 244 -14.18 -3.03 9.70
C PHE A 244 -14.64 -3.65 8.38
N ARG A 245 -13.75 -4.24 7.58
CA ARG A 245 -14.16 -5.00 6.39
C ARG A 245 -15.11 -6.14 6.76
N GLY A 246 -14.73 -6.96 7.73
CA GLY A 246 -15.55 -8.08 8.21
C GLY A 246 -16.91 -7.63 8.75
N MET A 247 -16.97 -6.53 9.49
CA MET A 247 -18.21 -5.92 9.98
C MET A 247 -19.14 -5.47 8.85
N LEU A 248 -18.59 -4.81 7.81
CA LEU A 248 -19.37 -4.35 6.66
C LEU A 248 -19.88 -5.52 5.81
N ASP A 249 -19.05 -6.56 5.61
CA ASP A 249 -19.48 -7.77 4.90
C ASP A 249 -20.53 -8.56 5.70
N LEU A 250 -20.42 -8.61 7.03
CA LEU A 250 -21.42 -9.24 7.90
C LEU A 250 -22.78 -8.55 7.77
N ASP A 251 -22.82 -7.23 7.88
CA ASP A 251 -24.04 -6.43 7.69
C ASP A 251 -24.64 -6.68 6.29
N ARG A 252 -23.80 -6.65 5.24
CA ARG A 252 -24.21 -6.89 3.86
C ARG A 252 -24.81 -8.28 3.64
N LEU A 253 -24.16 -9.33 4.13
CA LEU A 253 -24.56 -10.72 3.89
C LEU A 253 -25.74 -11.16 4.77
N THR A 254 -25.90 -10.58 5.94
CA THR A 254 -27.04 -10.86 6.84
C THR A 254 -28.23 -9.94 6.62
N GLY A 255 -28.09 -8.91 5.78
CA GLY A 255 -29.13 -7.89 5.55
C GLY A 255 -29.39 -7.00 6.76
N ARG A 256 -28.43 -6.90 7.69
CA ARG A 256 -28.52 -6.09 8.92
C ARG A 256 -27.71 -4.80 8.77
N ARG A 257 -28.05 -3.80 9.59
CA ARG A 257 -27.31 -2.53 9.71
C ARG A 257 -26.87 -2.34 11.16
N GLU A 258 -26.04 -3.26 11.66
CA GLU A 258 -25.59 -3.21 13.04
C GLU A 258 -24.28 -2.43 13.20
N PHE A 259 -23.37 -2.56 12.24
CA PHE A 259 -22.00 -2.06 12.36
C PHE A 259 -21.68 -0.88 11.45
N ILE A 260 -22.44 -0.68 10.37
CA ILE A 260 -22.20 0.42 9.40
C ILE A 260 -22.00 1.78 10.09
N ASP A 261 -22.87 2.18 11.02
CA ASP A 261 -22.79 3.51 11.65
C ASP A 261 -21.55 3.68 12.54
N ALA A 262 -21.15 2.61 13.24
CA ALA A 262 -19.93 2.59 14.05
C ALA A 262 -18.68 2.69 13.16
N VAL A 263 -18.64 1.93 12.06
CA VAL A 263 -17.56 2.00 11.07
C VAL A 263 -17.49 3.39 10.45
N GLN A 264 -18.62 4.03 10.10
CA GLN A 264 -18.64 5.40 9.58
C GLN A 264 -18.04 6.42 10.55
N THR A 265 -18.32 6.26 11.85
CA THR A 265 -17.79 7.16 12.89
C THR A 265 -16.27 7.02 13.03
N HIS A 266 -15.76 5.79 13.06
CA HIS A 266 -14.31 5.55 13.07
C HIS A 266 -13.64 6.01 11.78
N TYR A 267 -14.24 5.76 10.63
CA TYR A 267 -13.75 6.20 9.32
C TYR A 267 -13.57 7.72 9.29
N ALA A 268 -14.59 8.48 9.71
CA ALA A 268 -14.54 9.94 9.74
C ALA A 268 -13.46 10.47 10.70
N ARG A 269 -13.18 9.74 11.79
CA ARG A 269 -12.06 10.05 12.69
C ARG A 269 -10.71 9.83 12.00
N ILE A 270 -10.53 8.70 11.30
CA ILE A 270 -9.31 8.39 10.56
C ILE A 270 -9.02 9.45 9.49
N GLU A 271 -10.03 9.78 8.70
CA GLU A 271 -9.95 10.81 7.66
C GLU A 271 -9.49 12.16 8.22
N ARG A 272 -10.05 12.57 9.37
CA ARG A 272 -9.74 13.85 10.01
C ARG A 272 -8.35 13.88 10.67
N GLU A 273 -7.91 12.79 11.28
CA GLU A 273 -6.76 12.81 12.20
C GLU A 273 -5.46 12.24 11.62
N TRP A 274 -5.55 11.29 10.68
CA TRP A 274 -4.38 10.50 10.25
C TRP A 274 -4.21 10.35 8.74
N LEU A 275 -5.16 10.80 7.92
CA LEU A 275 -5.06 10.67 6.47
C LEU A 275 -3.89 11.49 5.91
N PHE A 276 -3.16 10.90 4.97
CA PHE A 276 -2.04 11.55 4.31
C PHE A 276 -2.59 12.48 3.22
N PRO A 277 -1.88 13.56 2.84
CA PRO A 277 -2.27 14.43 1.71
C PRO A 277 -2.49 13.64 0.40
N THR A 278 -1.74 12.54 0.24
CA THR A 278 -1.82 11.58 -0.88
C THR A 278 -2.97 10.56 -0.76
N GLY A 279 -3.64 10.46 0.40
CA GLY A 279 -4.79 9.59 0.64
C GLY A 279 -4.51 8.33 1.48
N GLY A 280 -3.23 7.99 1.71
CA GLY A 280 -2.88 6.83 2.54
C GLY A 280 -3.10 7.03 4.04
N VAL A 281 -2.83 5.98 4.81
CA VAL A 281 -2.95 5.93 6.27
C VAL A 281 -1.64 5.42 6.88
N PRO A 282 -1.30 5.82 8.13
CA PRO A 282 -0.09 5.35 8.78
C PRO A 282 -0.28 3.91 9.27
N GLU A 283 0.79 3.16 9.44
CA GLU A 283 0.74 1.82 10.05
C GLU A 283 0.15 1.82 11.47
N TYR A 284 0.46 2.85 12.25
CA TYR A 284 -0.16 3.08 13.55
C TYR A 284 -0.83 4.43 13.56
N PHE A 285 -2.06 4.50 14.09
CA PHE A 285 -2.85 5.72 14.19
C PHE A 285 -2.25 6.71 15.20
N ARG A 286 -1.09 7.30 14.87
CA ARG A 286 -0.40 8.33 15.64
C ARG A 286 -0.08 9.51 14.73
N LYS A 287 -0.29 10.72 15.26
CA LYS A 287 -0.11 11.96 14.50
C LYS A 287 1.30 12.12 13.92
N LYS A 288 2.34 11.66 14.63
CA LYS A 288 3.76 11.77 14.23
C LYS A 288 4.34 10.49 13.60
N TYR A 289 3.55 9.45 13.35
CA TYR A 289 4.08 8.24 12.74
C TYR A 289 4.45 8.51 11.26
N PRO A 290 5.72 8.33 10.85
CA PRO A 290 6.21 8.78 9.55
C PRO A 290 6.07 7.72 8.44
N ARG A 291 5.61 6.52 8.78
CA ARG A 291 5.58 5.36 7.88
C ARG A 291 4.14 4.98 7.52
N ASP A 292 3.87 4.76 6.25
CA ASP A 292 2.62 4.13 5.81
C ASP A 292 2.68 2.61 5.99
N GLU A 293 1.62 1.90 5.62
CA GLU A 293 1.68 0.44 5.48
C GLU A 293 0.79 0.01 4.33
N GLY A 294 1.37 -0.62 3.31
CA GLY A 294 0.67 -0.97 2.07
C GLY A 294 -0.60 -1.80 2.28
N CYS A 295 -0.63 -2.71 3.25
CA CYS A 295 -1.85 -3.45 3.58
C CYS A 295 -2.92 -2.59 4.26
N SER A 296 -2.53 -1.66 5.13
CA SER A 296 -3.43 -0.67 5.74
C SER A 296 -4.03 0.28 4.70
N VAL A 297 -3.20 0.76 3.77
CA VAL A 297 -3.67 1.54 2.62
C VAL A 297 -4.63 0.71 1.77
N ALA A 298 -4.31 -0.57 1.55
CA ALA A 298 -5.17 -1.44 0.78
C ALA A 298 -6.55 -1.61 1.43
N ASP A 299 -6.57 -1.89 2.74
CA ASP A 299 -7.84 -2.04 3.47
C ASP A 299 -8.59 -0.73 3.64
N TRP A 300 -7.91 0.43 3.72
CA TRP A 300 -8.56 1.72 3.67
C TRP A 300 -9.37 1.90 2.37
N ILE A 301 -8.80 1.52 1.22
CA ILE A 301 -9.50 1.54 -0.06
C ILE A 301 -10.69 0.59 -0.06
N ARG A 302 -10.54 -0.63 0.48
CA ARG A 302 -11.64 -1.61 0.56
C ARG A 302 -12.77 -1.15 1.47
N VAL A 303 -12.45 -0.66 2.67
CA VAL A 303 -13.44 -0.12 3.61
C VAL A 303 -14.16 1.07 2.97
N SER A 304 -13.45 1.94 2.25
CA SER A 304 -14.06 3.04 1.49
C SER A 304 -15.06 2.51 0.45
N PHE A 305 -14.66 1.51 -0.34
CA PHE A 305 -15.56 0.90 -1.33
C PHE A 305 -16.78 0.24 -0.68
N LEU A 306 -16.59 -0.54 0.38
CA LEU A 306 -17.68 -1.21 1.11
C LEU A 306 -18.63 -0.21 1.78
N LEU A 307 -18.12 0.90 2.32
CA LEU A 307 -18.95 1.99 2.84
C LEU A 307 -19.75 2.69 1.75
N TRP A 308 -19.17 2.90 0.56
CA TRP A 308 -19.94 3.38 -0.58
C TRP A 308 -21.06 2.39 -0.93
N GLN A 309 -20.76 1.09 -1.01
CA GLN A 309 -21.75 0.07 -1.32
C GLN A 309 -22.89 0.05 -0.28
N ALA A 310 -22.55 0.19 1.00
CA ALA A 310 -23.51 0.17 2.11
C ALA A 310 -24.35 1.45 2.25
N THR A 311 -23.85 2.61 1.78
CA THR A 311 -24.47 3.92 2.08
C THR A 311 -24.85 4.73 0.85
N GLY A 312 -24.33 4.38 -0.33
CA GLY A 312 -24.44 5.12 -1.57
C GLY A 312 -23.69 6.45 -1.63
N ARG A 313 -22.96 6.85 -0.58
CA ARG A 313 -22.24 8.13 -0.54
C ARG A 313 -20.98 8.05 -1.39
N THR A 314 -20.97 8.74 -2.53
CA THR A 314 -19.85 8.73 -3.50
C THR A 314 -18.56 9.32 -2.97
N ALA A 315 -18.59 10.10 -1.88
CA ALA A 315 -17.40 10.59 -1.20
C ALA A 315 -16.45 9.45 -0.77
N TYR A 316 -16.97 8.27 -0.43
CA TYR A 316 -16.11 7.12 -0.14
C TYR A 316 -15.44 6.55 -1.42
N LEU A 317 -16.10 6.60 -2.58
CA LEU A 317 -15.43 6.28 -3.85
C LEU A 317 -14.38 7.32 -4.24
N ASP A 318 -14.58 8.59 -3.90
CA ASP A 318 -13.56 9.62 -4.09
C ASP A 318 -12.32 9.32 -3.24
N ALA A 319 -12.50 8.94 -1.97
CA ALA A 319 -11.40 8.53 -1.10
C ALA A 319 -10.68 7.27 -1.63
N ALA A 320 -11.43 6.25 -2.06
CA ALA A 320 -10.88 5.05 -2.68
C ALA A 320 -10.05 5.37 -3.93
N ALA A 321 -10.61 6.17 -4.84
CA ALA A 321 -9.95 6.55 -6.09
C ALA A 321 -8.71 7.42 -5.86
N HIS A 322 -8.80 8.40 -4.94
CA HIS A 322 -7.68 9.26 -4.56
C HIS A 322 -6.53 8.43 -3.97
N THR A 323 -6.83 7.55 -3.02
CA THR A 323 -5.81 6.73 -2.36
C THR A 323 -5.17 5.74 -3.33
N LEU A 324 -5.97 5.04 -4.15
CA LEU A 324 -5.45 4.07 -5.12
C LEU A 324 -4.48 4.76 -6.10
N ARG A 325 -4.91 5.89 -6.67
CA ARG A 325 -4.17 6.61 -7.72
C ARG A 325 -2.97 7.39 -7.19
N ASN A 326 -3.14 8.09 -6.07
CA ASN A 326 -2.18 9.09 -5.58
C ASN A 326 -1.33 8.57 -4.41
N HIS A 327 -1.62 7.38 -3.88
CA HIS A 327 -0.82 6.75 -2.82
C HIS A 327 -0.39 5.33 -3.18
N LEU A 328 -1.31 4.38 -3.34
CA LEU A 328 -0.96 2.96 -3.49
C LEU A 328 -0.13 2.68 -4.75
N LEU A 329 -0.59 3.11 -5.92
CA LEU A 329 0.10 2.85 -7.20
C LEU A 329 1.49 3.52 -7.29
N PRO A 330 1.68 4.78 -6.85
CA PRO A 330 3.01 5.39 -6.73
C PRO A 330 3.97 4.65 -5.81
N MET A 331 3.46 3.93 -4.81
CA MET A 331 4.25 3.24 -3.80
C MET A 331 4.55 1.77 -4.13
N GLN A 332 4.13 1.26 -5.29
CA GLN A 332 4.53 -0.08 -5.75
C GLN A 332 6.03 -0.09 -6.07
N PHE A 333 6.78 -1.05 -5.54
CA PHE A 333 8.24 -1.16 -5.70
C PHE A 333 8.65 -1.58 -7.12
N CYS A 334 9.95 -1.49 -7.43
CA CYS A 334 10.51 -1.85 -8.74
C CYS A 334 10.25 -3.33 -9.08
N ASN A 335 10.40 -4.21 -8.08
CA ASN A 335 10.15 -5.65 -8.17
C ASN A 335 8.65 -6.02 -8.27
N GLY A 336 7.75 -5.04 -8.23
CA GLY A 336 6.29 -5.23 -8.34
C GLY A 336 5.58 -5.39 -7.00
N GLY A 337 6.31 -5.53 -5.90
CA GLY A 337 5.78 -5.69 -4.55
C GLY A 337 5.25 -4.41 -3.91
N PHE A 338 4.74 -4.57 -2.68
CA PHE A 338 4.23 -3.50 -1.84
C PHE A 338 4.80 -3.63 -0.43
N GLY A 339 4.79 -2.55 0.33
CA GLY A 339 5.44 -2.50 1.63
C GLY A 339 5.18 -1.21 2.36
N HIS A 340 6.24 -0.61 2.89
CA HIS A 340 6.18 0.66 3.61
C HIS A 340 7.09 1.68 2.93
N GLY A 341 6.65 2.93 2.85
CA GLY A 341 7.45 4.10 2.53
C GLY A 341 7.57 5.03 3.72
N MET A 342 8.70 5.75 3.77
CA MET A 342 8.93 6.80 4.73
C MET A 342 8.43 8.14 4.18
N PHE A 343 7.78 8.93 5.04
CA PHE A 343 7.25 10.23 4.72
C PHE A 343 7.83 11.29 5.63
N ARG A 344 8.07 12.47 5.08
CA ARG A 344 8.74 13.57 5.78
C ARG A 344 7.73 14.59 6.28
N THR A 345 8.01 15.17 7.44
CA THR A 345 7.24 16.30 7.96
C THR A 345 7.83 17.57 7.36
N LEU A 346 7.01 18.35 6.65
CA LEU A 346 7.47 19.64 6.12
C LEU A 346 7.21 20.77 7.12
N THR A 347 7.96 21.86 7.00
CA THR A 347 7.77 23.09 7.78
C THR A 347 7.47 24.29 6.90
N ALA A 348 6.59 25.17 7.37
CA ALA A 348 6.42 26.52 6.83
C ALA A 348 6.29 27.50 8.01
N GLY A 349 7.33 28.29 8.25
CA GLY A 349 7.49 29.01 9.51
C GLY A 349 7.50 28.04 10.70
N GLU A 350 6.70 28.33 11.73
CA GLU A 350 6.56 27.48 12.92
C GLU A 350 5.59 26.31 12.75
N LYS A 351 4.84 26.26 11.63
CA LYS A 351 3.86 25.19 11.38
C LYS A 351 4.53 23.94 10.81
N HIS A 352 4.12 22.79 11.32
CA HIS A 352 4.53 21.47 10.83
C HIS A 352 3.40 20.80 10.04
N TYR A 353 3.76 20.19 8.92
CA TYR A 353 2.89 19.42 8.04
C TYR A 353 3.38 17.97 8.00
N PRO A 354 2.95 17.12 8.96
CA PRO A 354 3.29 15.70 8.98
C PRO A 354 2.92 15.01 7.67
N ARG A 355 3.86 14.23 7.12
CA ARG A 355 3.68 13.53 5.83
C ARG A 355 3.33 14.53 4.72
N GLY A 356 4.12 15.60 4.63
CA GLY A 356 4.01 16.62 3.58
C GLY A 356 4.85 16.32 2.34
N ALA A 357 5.76 15.36 2.43
CA ALA A 357 6.57 14.84 1.33
C ALA A 357 6.76 13.33 1.47
N VAL A 358 7.06 12.66 0.35
CA VAL A 358 7.52 11.26 0.33
C VAL A 358 9.04 11.26 0.41
N GLY A 359 9.62 10.38 1.23
CA GLY A 359 11.06 10.18 1.32
C GLY A 359 11.58 9.21 0.27
N HIS A 360 12.89 9.00 0.26
CA HIS A 360 13.61 8.10 -0.63
C HIS A 360 13.92 6.72 -0.01
N VAL A 361 13.22 6.36 1.07
CA VAL A 361 13.42 5.11 1.81
C VAL A 361 12.10 4.38 1.92
N GLY A 362 12.12 3.07 1.61
CA GLY A 362 11.02 2.16 1.84
C GLY A 362 11.51 0.75 2.12
N ALA A 363 10.60 -0.19 2.37
CA ALA A 363 10.92 -1.60 2.48
C ALA A 363 9.75 -2.42 1.95
N GLU A 364 10.01 -3.37 1.05
CA GLU A 364 8.99 -4.34 0.65
C GLU A 364 8.57 -5.17 1.87
N ALA A 365 7.27 -5.35 2.08
CA ALA A 365 6.75 -6.27 3.08
C ALA A 365 6.21 -7.52 2.40
N TYR A 366 7.14 -8.40 1.99
CA TYR A 366 6.80 -9.63 1.29
C TYR A 366 5.93 -10.57 2.12
N TRP A 367 5.86 -10.39 3.44
CA TRP A 367 5.05 -11.20 4.37
C TRP A 367 3.59 -10.72 4.49
N CYS A 368 3.25 -9.53 3.98
CA CYS A 368 1.93 -8.93 4.21
C CYS A 368 1.47 -8.04 3.05
N CYS A 369 2.15 -6.91 2.82
CA CYS A 369 1.68 -5.86 1.92
C CYS A 369 1.68 -6.32 0.46
N SER A 370 2.69 -7.08 0.01
CA SER A 370 2.76 -7.55 -1.39
C SER A 370 1.53 -8.38 -1.77
N MET A 371 1.05 -9.26 -0.90
CA MET A 371 -0.18 -10.03 -1.14
C MET A 371 -1.43 -9.15 -1.06
N HIS A 372 -1.55 -8.30 -0.03
CA HIS A 372 -2.73 -7.46 0.16
C HIS A 372 -2.92 -6.41 -0.94
N GLY A 373 -1.82 -5.79 -1.39
CA GLY A 373 -1.80 -4.88 -2.54
C GLY A 373 -2.17 -5.61 -3.83
N THR A 374 -1.65 -6.81 -4.06
CA THR A 374 -2.00 -7.65 -5.23
C THR A 374 -3.50 -7.98 -5.25
N GLN A 375 -4.06 -8.43 -4.11
CA GLN A 375 -5.49 -8.69 -4.01
C GLN A 375 -6.30 -7.42 -4.25
N LEU A 376 -5.84 -6.24 -3.80
CA LEU A 376 -6.58 -5.00 -3.99
C LEU A 376 -6.59 -4.57 -5.46
N LEU A 377 -5.48 -4.75 -6.17
CA LEU A 377 -5.46 -4.49 -7.61
C LEU A 377 -6.46 -5.39 -8.35
N ALA A 378 -6.61 -6.65 -7.92
CA ALA A 378 -7.64 -7.54 -8.46
C ALA A 378 -9.06 -7.07 -8.11
N ASP A 379 -9.28 -6.57 -6.90
CA ASP A 379 -10.56 -5.99 -6.47
C ASP A 379 -10.90 -4.74 -7.29
N ALA A 380 -9.93 -3.84 -7.51
CA ALA A 380 -10.12 -2.64 -8.31
C ALA A 380 -10.57 -2.94 -9.75
N VAL A 381 -10.05 -4.03 -10.36
CA VAL A 381 -10.51 -4.53 -11.67
C VAL A 381 -11.97 -4.97 -11.60
N ARG A 382 -12.36 -5.74 -10.58
CA ARG A 382 -13.75 -6.17 -10.35
C ARG A 382 -14.69 -5.00 -10.07
N TRP A 383 -14.16 -3.92 -9.49
CA TRP A 383 -14.93 -2.72 -9.14
C TRP A 383 -14.96 -1.66 -10.25
N ALA A 384 -14.25 -1.85 -11.35
CA ALA A 384 -14.20 -0.87 -12.44
C ALA A 384 -15.57 -0.66 -13.09
N VAL A 385 -16.29 -1.76 -13.34
CA VAL A 385 -17.65 -1.77 -13.89
C VAL A 385 -18.54 -2.66 -13.04
N LEU A 386 -19.51 -2.05 -12.38
CA LEU A 386 -20.49 -2.73 -11.54
C LEU A 386 -21.86 -2.74 -12.22
N ARG A 387 -22.70 -3.72 -11.88
CA ARG A 387 -24.01 -3.91 -12.50
C ARG A 387 -25.11 -4.08 -11.45
N SER A 388 -26.26 -3.46 -11.71
CA SER A 388 -27.54 -3.76 -11.06
C SER A 388 -28.66 -3.72 -12.11
N GLY A 389 -29.29 -4.87 -12.40
CA GLY A 389 -30.27 -4.99 -13.48
C GLY A 389 -29.68 -4.60 -14.85
N SER A 390 -30.30 -3.62 -15.52
CA SER A 390 -29.85 -2.99 -16.78
C SER A 390 -29.01 -1.72 -16.56
N HIS A 391 -28.59 -1.44 -15.33
CA HIS A 391 -27.73 -0.30 -14.99
C HIS A 391 -26.29 -0.75 -14.76
N PHE A 392 -25.35 -0.01 -15.34
CA PHE A 392 -23.92 -0.24 -15.23
C PHE A 392 -23.22 0.99 -14.66
N PHE A 393 -22.37 0.81 -13.65
CA PHE A 393 -21.68 1.89 -12.94
C PHE A 393 -20.19 1.82 -13.25
N VAL A 394 -19.64 2.90 -13.82
CA VAL A 394 -18.21 3.04 -14.12
C VAL A 394 -17.55 3.88 -13.03
N THR A 395 -16.69 3.25 -12.22
CA THR A 395 -16.13 3.84 -10.99
C THR A 395 -14.80 4.57 -11.19
N TRP A 396 -14.12 4.33 -12.32
CA TRP A 396 -12.76 4.83 -12.63
C TRP A 396 -11.66 4.32 -11.70
N LEU A 397 -11.92 3.25 -10.93
CA LEU A 397 -10.92 2.65 -10.04
C LEU A 397 -9.83 1.90 -10.82
N ALA A 398 -10.18 1.32 -11.97
CA ALA A 398 -9.25 0.59 -12.80
C ALA A 398 -9.65 0.66 -14.27
N GLU A 399 -8.69 0.35 -15.13
CA GLU A 399 -8.91 0.07 -16.54
C GLU A 399 -9.28 -1.40 -16.67
N ALA A 400 -10.47 -1.68 -17.20
CA ALA A 400 -10.98 -3.04 -17.29
C ALA A 400 -11.91 -3.22 -18.49
N LYS A 401 -12.00 -4.47 -18.93
CA LYS A 401 -13.03 -4.97 -19.84
C LYS A 401 -13.97 -5.87 -19.04
N ALA A 402 -15.27 -5.56 -19.09
CA ALA A 402 -16.31 -6.25 -18.35
C ALA A 402 -17.33 -6.86 -19.33
N THR A 403 -17.44 -8.18 -19.35
CA THR A 403 -18.40 -8.91 -20.19
C THR A 403 -19.52 -9.50 -19.34
N THR A 404 -20.75 -9.30 -19.79
CA THR A 404 -21.96 -9.76 -19.09
C THR A 404 -23.06 -10.20 -20.06
N ARG A 405 -24.18 -10.70 -19.51
CA ARG A 405 -25.40 -10.98 -20.27
C ARG A 405 -26.61 -10.24 -19.72
N LEU A 406 -27.31 -9.47 -20.56
CA LEU A 406 -28.58 -8.81 -20.23
C LEU A 406 -29.68 -9.42 -21.11
N ASP A 407 -30.71 -10.00 -20.48
CA ASP A 407 -31.77 -10.77 -21.16
C ASP A 407 -31.24 -11.84 -22.13
N GLY A 408 -30.23 -12.59 -21.69
CA GLY A 408 -29.57 -13.63 -22.49
C GLY A 408 -28.57 -13.13 -23.54
N ARG A 409 -28.57 -11.83 -23.86
CA ARG A 409 -27.72 -11.21 -24.89
C ARG A 409 -26.38 -10.74 -24.31
N ALA A 410 -25.29 -10.96 -25.03
CA ALA A 410 -23.95 -10.56 -24.59
C ALA A 410 -23.73 -9.05 -24.73
N MET A 411 -23.08 -8.46 -23.73
CA MET A 411 -22.67 -7.05 -23.73
C MET A 411 -21.29 -6.93 -23.09
N THR A 412 -20.41 -6.14 -23.69
CA THR A 412 -19.08 -5.85 -23.18
C THR A 412 -18.89 -4.36 -22.98
N ILE A 413 -18.36 -3.96 -21.82
CA ILE A 413 -18.01 -2.58 -21.48
C ILE A 413 -16.51 -2.52 -21.22
N SER A 414 -15.78 -1.75 -22.01
CA SER A 414 -14.34 -1.51 -21.83
C SER A 414 -14.10 -0.08 -21.35
N VAL A 415 -13.31 0.07 -20.29
CA VAL A 415 -12.96 1.35 -19.68
C VAL A 415 -11.45 1.51 -19.75
N GLN A 416 -10.97 2.50 -20.51
CA GLN A 416 -9.55 2.73 -20.75
C GLN A 416 -9.19 4.19 -20.47
N ASN A 417 -8.02 4.40 -19.88
CA ASN A 417 -7.52 5.74 -19.61
C ASN A 417 -6.89 6.33 -20.88
N GLY A 418 -7.40 7.46 -21.35
CA GLY A 418 -6.90 8.18 -22.53
C GLY A 418 -5.76 9.15 -22.24
N GLY A 419 -5.39 9.34 -20.97
CA GLY A 419 -4.43 10.35 -20.53
C GLY A 419 -5.05 11.74 -20.35
N CYS A 420 -4.32 12.64 -19.69
CA CYS A 420 -4.73 14.05 -19.50
C CYS A 420 -6.15 14.27 -18.95
N GLY A 421 -6.67 13.35 -18.13
CA GLY A 421 -8.04 13.45 -17.57
C GLY A 421 -9.15 12.94 -18.49
N GLU A 422 -8.81 12.31 -19.61
CA GLU A 422 -9.73 11.66 -20.53
C GLU A 422 -9.80 10.14 -20.29
N TRP A 423 -10.99 9.59 -20.44
CA TRP A 423 -11.30 8.16 -20.44
C TRP A 423 -12.09 7.81 -21.70
N GLN A 424 -11.88 6.59 -22.18
CA GLN A 424 -12.70 6.00 -23.24
C GLN A 424 -13.54 4.89 -22.64
N VAL A 425 -14.85 4.95 -22.89
CA VAL A 425 -15.81 3.92 -22.49
C VAL A 425 -16.41 3.32 -23.76
N THR A 426 -16.04 2.09 -24.07
CA THR A 426 -16.53 1.37 -25.25
C THR A 426 -17.58 0.35 -24.82
N VAL A 427 -18.76 0.42 -25.44
CA VAL A 427 -19.85 -0.56 -25.28
C VAL A 427 -19.97 -1.36 -26.58
N GLU A 428 -19.91 -2.68 -26.46
CA GLU A 428 -20.08 -3.62 -27.56
C GLU A 428 -21.27 -4.55 -27.27
N ALA A 429 -22.24 -4.59 -28.17
CA ALA A 429 -23.43 -5.44 -28.11
C ALA A 429 -23.79 -5.93 -29.52
N GLU A 430 -23.70 -7.23 -29.76
CA GLU A 430 -23.99 -7.82 -31.09
C GLU A 430 -25.47 -7.72 -31.47
N GLN A 431 -26.34 -7.78 -30.46
CA GLN A 431 -27.77 -7.57 -30.62
C GLN A 431 -28.18 -6.30 -29.87
N PRO A 432 -29.20 -5.57 -30.32
CA PRO A 432 -29.64 -4.37 -29.64
C PRO A 432 -30.02 -4.64 -28.18
N ILE A 433 -29.47 -3.86 -27.25
CA ILE A 433 -29.72 -3.98 -25.80
C ILE A 433 -29.98 -2.59 -25.21
N ASP A 434 -31.12 -2.42 -24.52
CA ASP A 434 -31.40 -1.23 -23.74
C ASP A 434 -30.69 -1.30 -22.39
N SER A 435 -29.79 -0.36 -22.12
CA SER A 435 -29.14 -0.26 -20.82
C SER A 435 -28.67 1.16 -20.51
N THR A 436 -28.39 1.40 -19.24
CA THR A 436 -27.97 2.70 -18.73
C THR A 436 -26.57 2.64 -18.16
N LEU A 437 -25.68 3.51 -18.65
CA LEU A 437 -24.39 3.75 -18.03
C LEU A 437 -24.49 4.91 -17.03
N HIS A 438 -24.02 4.67 -15.81
CA HIS A 438 -23.76 5.67 -14.79
C HIS A 438 -22.26 5.89 -14.72
N LEU A 439 -21.82 7.04 -15.19
CA LEU A 439 -20.43 7.46 -15.22
C LEU A 439 -20.16 8.29 -13.98
N ARG A 440 -19.28 7.83 -13.07
CA ARG A 440 -19.06 8.56 -11.81
C ARG A 440 -18.55 9.97 -12.10
N VAL A 441 -19.16 10.97 -11.47
CA VAL A 441 -18.61 12.33 -11.42
C VAL A 441 -17.80 12.45 -10.13
N PRO A 442 -16.47 12.66 -10.20
CA PRO A 442 -15.66 12.86 -8.99
C PRO A 442 -16.19 14.02 -8.14
N GLY A 443 -16.17 13.91 -6.80
CA GLY A 443 -16.79 14.90 -5.91
C GLY A 443 -16.21 16.32 -5.99
N TRP A 444 -15.03 16.50 -6.60
CA TRP A 444 -14.45 17.81 -6.88
C TRP A 444 -15.02 18.48 -8.16
N ALA A 445 -15.80 17.76 -8.96
CA ALA A 445 -16.40 18.22 -10.21
C ALA A 445 -17.93 18.33 -10.09
N SER A 446 -18.51 19.35 -10.73
CA SER A 446 -19.97 19.50 -10.85
C SER A 446 -20.55 18.73 -12.06
N SER A 447 -19.70 18.40 -13.04
CA SER A 447 -20.07 17.72 -14.27
C SER A 447 -18.85 17.02 -14.90
N ILE A 448 -19.11 16.11 -15.83
CA ILE A 448 -18.10 15.55 -16.76
C ILE A 448 -18.53 15.83 -18.20
N ARG A 449 -17.62 15.76 -19.15
CA ARG A 449 -17.98 15.85 -20.58
C ARG A 449 -18.05 14.46 -21.19
N VAL A 450 -19.13 14.15 -21.91
CA VAL A 450 -19.29 12.93 -22.69
C VAL A 450 -19.48 13.33 -24.15
N ASP A 451 -18.55 12.90 -25.01
CA ASP A 451 -18.47 13.30 -26.43
C ASP A 451 -18.55 14.83 -26.61
N GLY A 452 -17.82 15.55 -25.75
CA GLY A 452 -17.77 17.01 -25.73
C GLY A 452 -18.94 17.70 -25.01
N LYS A 453 -20.05 16.99 -24.73
CA LYS A 453 -21.24 17.56 -24.08
C LYS A 453 -21.14 17.47 -22.55
N PRO A 454 -21.35 18.57 -21.80
CA PRO A 454 -21.35 18.51 -20.34
C PRO A 454 -22.57 17.74 -19.83
N LEU A 455 -22.35 16.79 -18.93
CA LEU A 455 -23.38 16.08 -18.19
C LEU A 455 -23.22 16.38 -16.69
N PRO A 456 -24.24 16.96 -16.03
CA PRO A 456 -24.17 17.32 -14.62
C PRO A 456 -24.14 16.09 -13.72
N SER A 457 -23.56 16.27 -12.54
CA SER A 457 -23.61 15.28 -11.47
C SER A 457 -24.99 15.23 -10.83
N VAL A 458 -25.62 14.06 -10.83
CA VAL A 458 -26.80 13.75 -10.02
C VAL A 458 -26.41 12.64 -9.06
N ASN A 459 -26.35 12.97 -7.76
CA ASN A 459 -25.88 12.05 -6.71
C ASN A 459 -24.51 11.41 -7.00
N GLY A 460 -23.60 12.16 -7.66
CA GLY A 460 -22.26 11.70 -8.01
C GLY A 460 -22.16 10.90 -9.31
N TRP A 461 -23.19 10.90 -10.15
CA TRP A 461 -23.22 10.17 -11.43
C TRP A 461 -23.74 11.04 -12.57
N ALA A 462 -23.18 10.82 -13.76
CA ALA A 462 -23.68 11.31 -15.03
C ALA A 462 -24.25 10.12 -15.82
N THR A 463 -25.50 10.23 -16.28
CA THR A 463 -26.25 9.10 -16.82
C THR A 463 -26.33 9.14 -18.34
N VAL A 464 -26.06 8.01 -18.99
CA VAL A 464 -26.19 7.82 -20.43
C VAL A 464 -27.06 6.58 -20.66
N SER A 465 -28.33 6.78 -20.99
CA SER A 465 -29.27 5.72 -21.36
C SER A 465 -29.40 5.65 -22.88
N ARG A 466 -29.15 4.47 -23.46
CA ARG A 466 -29.25 4.24 -24.90
C ARG A 466 -29.65 2.80 -25.18
N ARG A 467 -30.16 2.57 -26.39
CA ARG A 467 -30.17 1.25 -27.03
C ARG A 467 -28.81 1.04 -27.68
N TRP A 468 -28.03 0.10 -27.16
CA TRP A 468 -26.69 -0.20 -27.63
C TRP A 468 -26.73 -1.28 -28.70
N GLU A 469 -26.11 -1.03 -29.85
CA GLU A 469 -25.98 -1.96 -30.96
C GLU A 469 -24.62 -1.76 -31.63
N GLY A 470 -23.99 -2.87 -32.04
CA GLY A 470 -22.63 -2.87 -32.56
C GLY A 470 -21.63 -2.37 -31.52
N LYS A 471 -20.70 -1.51 -31.96
CA LYS A 471 -19.65 -0.92 -31.12
C LYS A 471 -19.83 0.58 -31.03
N THR A 472 -20.01 1.09 -29.81
CA THR A 472 -20.07 2.52 -29.50
C THR A 472 -18.95 2.90 -28.55
N THR A 473 -18.19 3.95 -28.86
CA THR A 473 -17.17 4.50 -27.95
C THR A 473 -17.56 5.91 -27.52
N LEU A 474 -17.63 6.12 -26.21
CA LEU A 474 -17.83 7.41 -25.58
C LEU A 474 -16.48 7.97 -25.13
N ARG A 475 -16.21 9.24 -25.43
CA ARG A 475 -15.09 9.99 -24.84
C ARG A 475 -15.57 10.72 -23.60
N VAL A 476 -15.01 10.39 -22.45
CA VAL A 476 -15.37 10.96 -21.15
C VAL A 476 -14.21 11.79 -20.63
N ALA A 477 -14.37 13.11 -20.55
CA ALA A 477 -13.33 14.01 -20.08
C ALA A 477 -13.72 14.67 -18.76
N PHE A 478 -12.78 14.66 -17.81
CA PHE A 478 -12.86 15.48 -16.62
C PHE A 478 -12.29 16.87 -16.89
N SER A 479 -12.61 17.85 -16.02
CA SER A 479 -11.92 19.15 -16.09
C SER A 479 -10.43 18.94 -15.81
N ASP A 480 -9.59 19.41 -16.73
CA ASP A 480 -8.12 19.29 -16.70
C ASP A 480 -7.44 20.57 -16.17
N GLY A 481 -8.22 21.56 -15.76
CA GLY A 481 -7.75 22.77 -15.09
C GLY A 481 -6.96 22.44 -13.82
N ILE A 482 -5.90 23.21 -13.58
CA ILE A 482 -5.13 23.14 -12.34
C ILE A 482 -6.03 23.59 -11.19
N ARG A 483 -6.22 22.69 -10.23
CA ARG A 483 -6.99 22.90 -9.01
C ARG A 483 -6.06 22.83 -7.80
N LEU A 484 -6.20 23.81 -6.91
CA LEU A 484 -5.52 23.82 -5.62
C LEU A 484 -6.45 23.25 -4.55
N ALA A 485 -5.89 22.52 -3.59
CA ALA A 485 -6.60 22.05 -2.40
C ALA A 485 -5.72 22.25 -1.17
N GLY A 486 -6.32 22.46 0.00
CA GLY A 486 -5.57 22.52 1.26
C GLY A 486 -4.76 21.25 1.54
N PRO A 487 -3.87 21.26 2.55
CA PRO A 487 -2.89 20.20 2.75
C PRO A 487 -3.54 18.87 3.14
N TYR A 488 -4.56 18.91 4.00
CA TYR A 488 -5.28 17.72 4.50
C TYR A 488 -6.79 17.73 4.17
N ALA A 489 -7.32 18.86 3.71
CA ALA A 489 -8.73 19.03 3.32
C ALA A 489 -8.84 19.68 1.94
N ALA A 490 -10.03 19.66 1.34
CA ALA A 490 -10.24 20.29 0.03
C ALA A 490 -10.13 21.82 0.10
N ALA A 491 -10.62 22.44 1.18
CA ALA A 491 -10.63 23.89 1.36
C ALA A 491 -9.20 24.46 1.41
N VAL A 492 -8.96 25.52 0.64
CA VAL A 492 -7.70 26.28 0.65
C VAL A 492 -7.79 27.38 1.72
N GLN A 493 -6.75 27.51 2.54
CA GLN A 493 -6.63 28.56 3.54
C GLN A 493 -5.48 29.50 3.17
N SER A 494 -5.68 30.82 3.35
CA SER A 494 -4.66 31.81 3.03
C SER A 494 -3.40 31.57 3.86
N GLY A 495 -2.23 31.64 3.20
CA GLY A 495 -0.93 31.42 3.84
C GLY A 495 -0.59 29.94 4.13
N GLU A 496 -1.51 29.00 3.94
CA GLU A 496 -1.22 27.57 4.09
C GLU A 496 -0.73 26.96 2.76
N PRO A 497 0.13 25.93 2.81
CA PRO A 497 0.53 25.21 1.63
C PRO A 497 -0.64 24.45 1.01
N VAL A 498 -0.56 24.24 -0.29
CA VAL A 498 -1.59 23.57 -1.07
C VAL A 498 -1.04 22.35 -1.79
N ARG A 499 -1.94 21.40 -2.06
CA ARG A 499 -1.77 20.35 -3.05
C ARG A 499 -2.20 20.88 -4.41
N VAL A 500 -1.50 20.45 -5.46
CA VAL A 500 -1.78 20.80 -6.85
C VAL A 500 -2.36 19.58 -7.57
N PHE A 501 -3.54 19.72 -8.14
CA PHE A 501 -4.21 18.68 -8.92
C PHE A 501 -4.47 19.14 -10.34
N ALA A 502 -4.48 18.20 -11.27
CA ALA A 502 -5.18 18.34 -12.55
C ALA A 502 -5.97 17.05 -12.80
N ALA A 503 -7.25 17.20 -13.17
CA ALA A 503 -8.21 16.11 -13.08
C ALA A 503 -8.15 15.41 -11.70
N SER A 504 -7.90 14.09 -11.69
CA SER A 504 -7.78 13.29 -10.46
C SER A 504 -6.34 13.03 -10.01
N ASP A 505 -5.34 13.49 -10.76
CA ASP A 505 -3.94 13.24 -10.47
C ASP A 505 -3.39 14.34 -9.53
N LEU A 506 -2.78 13.92 -8.41
CA LEU A 506 -1.99 14.79 -7.53
C LEU A 506 -0.61 15.00 -8.15
N PHE A 507 -0.16 16.24 -8.22
CA PHE A 507 1.15 16.61 -8.76
C PHE A 507 2.18 16.77 -7.64
N CYS A 508 3.41 16.34 -7.92
CA CYS A 508 4.56 16.46 -7.04
C CYS A 508 5.77 17.06 -7.76
N LEU A 509 6.72 17.59 -7.01
CA LEU A 509 8.05 18.00 -7.45
C LEU A 509 9.05 16.92 -7.01
N PRO A 510 9.61 16.14 -7.94
CA PRO A 510 10.64 15.16 -7.60
C PRO A 510 11.89 15.85 -7.08
N GLU A 511 12.49 15.36 -6.00
CA GLU A 511 13.71 15.92 -5.42
C GLU A 511 14.88 15.92 -6.42
N ILE A 512 14.96 14.87 -7.25
CA ILE A 512 15.99 14.74 -8.28
C ILE A 512 15.88 15.79 -9.41
N ALA A 513 14.76 16.52 -9.49
CA ALA A 513 14.56 17.59 -10.47
C ALA A 513 15.03 18.97 -9.97
N VAL A 514 15.54 19.04 -8.72
CA VAL A 514 15.95 20.28 -8.07
C VAL A 514 17.40 20.13 -7.59
N ASP A 515 18.18 21.21 -7.64
CA ASP A 515 19.55 21.20 -7.14
C ASP A 515 19.58 21.02 -5.61
N ASP A 516 20.56 20.26 -5.11
CA ASP A 516 20.65 19.84 -3.70
C ASP A 516 20.74 21.04 -2.72
N ASP A 517 21.21 22.20 -3.18
CA ASP A 517 21.43 23.43 -2.41
C ASP A 517 20.33 24.48 -2.59
N LEU A 518 19.36 24.26 -3.49
CA LEU A 518 18.30 25.24 -3.76
C LEU A 518 17.26 25.30 -2.64
N LEU A 519 16.90 24.14 -2.07
CA LEU A 519 15.84 23.99 -1.09
C LEU A 519 16.31 23.28 0.17
N GLU A 520 15.87 23.78 1.32
CA GLU A 520 15.97 23.04 2.57
C GLU A 520 15.07 21.79 2.48
N PRO A 521 15.60 20.56 2.71
CA PRO A 521 14.89 19.32 2.38
C PRO A 521 13.49 19.23 2.97
N ASP A 522 13.32 19.62 4.24
CA ASP A 522 12.07 19.48 4.99
C ASP A 522 11.27 20.79 5.06
N SER A 523 11.56 21.76 4.19
CA SER A 523 10.75 22.97 4.04
C SER A 523 9.65 22.78 2.98
N VAL A 524 8.55 23.52 3.11
CA VAL A 524 7.55 23.64 2.04
C VAL A 524 8.13 24.50 0.91
N PRO A 525 8.29 23.97 -0.32
CA PRO A 525 8.79 24.75 -1.45
C PRO A 525 7.78 25.77 -1.97
N THR A 526 8.29 26.90 -2.47
CA THR A 526 7.53 27.86 -3.27
C THR A 526 7.68 27.53 -4.76
N VAL A 527 6.55 27.40 -5.45
CA VAL A 527 6.50 27.19 -6.90
C VAL A 527 5.73 28.31 -7.57
N ILE A 528 6.31 28.86 -8.63
CA ILE A 528 5.70 29.87 -9.49
C ILE A 528 5.10 29.16 -10.69
N VAL A 529 3.84 29.46 -11.01
CA VAL A 529 3.08 28.80 -12.08
C VAL A 529 2.37 29.85 -12.92
N ALA A 530 2.41 29.71 -14.25
CA ALA A 530 1.70 30.62 -15.15
C ALA A 530 0.57 29.99 -15.97
N LYS A 531 0.65 28.67 -16.17
CA LYS A 531 -0.39 27.94 -16.89
C LYS A 531 -1.52 27.59 -15.94
N ASP A 532 -2.74 27.58 -16.47
CA ASP A 532 -3.91 27.05 -15.76
C ASP A 532 -4.20 25.59 -16.09
N ARG A 533 -3.39 24.96 -16.94
CA ARG A 533 -3.52 23.55 -17.35
C ARG A 533 -2.14 22.89 -17.55
N PRO A 534 -2.01 21.58 -17.30
CA PRO A 534 -0.82 20.83 -17.67
C PRO A 534 -0.57 20.87 -19.18
N THR A 535 0.70 20.75 -19.59
CA THR A 535 1.12 20.54 -20.97
C THR A 535 1.84 19.19 -21.05
N ASN A 536 1.36 18.28 -21.89
CA ASN A 536 1.87 16.90 -21.99
C ASN A 536 1.96 16.21 -20.62
N GLY A 537 0.93 16.38 -19.78
CA GLY A 537 0.87 15.80 -18.44
C GLY A 537 1.79 16.44 -17.40
N ARG A 538 2.48 17.54 -17.70
CA ARG A 538 3.41 18.23 -16.78
C ARG A 538 3.00 19.68 -16.55
N ILE A 539 3.30 20.23 -15.38
CA ILE A 539 3.10 21.65 -15.09
C ILE A 539 4.48 22.31 -15.01
N PRO A 540 4.89 23.13 -16.00
CA PRO A 540 6.13 23.89 -15.92
C PRO A 540 6.06 24.87 -14.75
N VAL A 541 7.12 24.90 -13.93
CA VAL A 541 7.21 25.78 -12.76
C VAL A 541 8.60 26.39 -12.63
N LEU A 542 8.68 27.50 -11.91
CA LEU A 542 9.94 27.95 -11.32
C LEU A 542 9.90 27.61 -9.83
N VAL A 543 10.90 26.90 -9.35
CA VAL A 543 11.12 26.65 -7.93
C VAL A 543 11.89 27.84 -7.38
N GLU A 544 11.38 28.47 -6.33
CA GLU A 544 11.97 29.66 -5.72
C GLU A 544 12.48 29.33 -4.32
N SER A 545 13.78 29.55 -4.10
CA SER A 545 14.41 29.40 -2.79
C SER A 545 14.03 30.55 -1.84
N PRO A 546 14.21 30.39 -0.52
CA PRO A 546 14.06 31.49 0.43
C PRO A 546 14.97 32.70 0.14
N LYS A 547 16.09 32.50 -0.56
CA LYS A 547 17.05 33.55 -0.95
C LYS A 547 16.69 34.25 -2.27
N GLY A 548 15.61 33.82 -2.93
CA GLY A 548 15.17 34.38 -4.22
C GLY A 548 15.84 33.76 -5.45
N GLU A 549 16.75 32.78 -5.28
CA GLU A 549 17.25 31.98 -6.40
C GLU A 549 16.14 31.15 -7.03
N ARG A 550 16.16 31.01 -8.35
CA ARG A 550 15.13 30.28 -9.11
C ARG A 550 15.73 29.19 -9.98
N GLN A 551 15.01 28.08 -10.08
CA GLN A 551 15.33 26.98 -11.00
C GLN A 551 14.09 26.59 -11.80
N ARG A 552 14.26 26.37 -13.12
CA ARG A 552 13.20 25.81 -13.96
C ARG A 552 13.00 24.33 -13.61
N ALA A 553 11.76 23.93 -13.36
CA ALA A 553 11.41 22.53 -13.11
C ALA A 553 10.02 22.22 -13.68
N ALA A 554 9.50 21.02 -13.39
CA ALA A 554 8.12 20.68 -13.68
C ALA A 554 7.52 19.83 -12.57
N LEU A 555 6.28 20.15 -12.20
CA LEU A 555 5.47 19.22 -11.42
C LEU A 555 4.99 18.09 -12.34
N VAL A 556 5.00 16.87 -11.82
CA VAL A 556 4.55 15.66 -12.50
C VAL A 556 3.48 14.96 -11.66
N PRO A 557 2.55 14.20 -12.25
CA PRO A 557 1.66 13.33 -11.49
C PRO A 557 2.48 12.41 -10.57
N ILE A 558 2.07 12.26 -9.32
CA ILE A 558 2.82 11.47 -8.34
C ILE A 558 2.97 9.99 -8.75
N LYS A 559 2.02 9.46 -9.52
CA LYS A 559 2.08 8.12 -10.13
C LYS A 559 3.18 7.95 -11.20
N ASP A 560 3.62 9.06 -11.79
CA ASP A 560 4.61 9.14 -12.85
C ASP A 560 5.94 9.73 -12.34
N ARG A 561 6.07 9.91 -11.02
CA ARG A 561 7.30 10.42 -10.40
C ARG A 561 8.47 9.46 -10.67
N PRO A 562 9.69 9.97 -10.91
CA PRO A 562 10.87 9.13 -10.77
C PRO A 562 10.99 8.62 -9.33
N ARG A 563 11.69 7.50 -9.14
CA ARG A 563 12.03 6.98 -7.81
C ARG A 563 12.80 8.03 -7.01
N GLY A 564 12.77 7.95 -5.68
CA GLY A 564 13.33 8.94 -4.76
C GLY A 564 12.26 9.75 -4.04
N GLY A 565 12.69 10.75 -3.28
CA GLY A 565 11.80 11.64 -2.56
C GLY A 565 11.10 12.66 -3.47
N ALA A 566 9.98 13.20 -3.00
CA ALA A 566 9.24 14.24 -3.70
C ALA A 566 8.36 15.08 -2.75
N TRP A 567 8.26 16.38 -3.05
CA TRP A 567 7.31 17.28 -2.39
C TRP A 567 5.96 17.27 -3.11
N TYR A 568 4.85 17.32 -2.36
CA TYR A 568 3.49 17.45 -2.91
C TYR A 568 2.64 18.49 -2.18
N LEU A 569 3.27 19.28 -1.31
CA LEU A 569 2.72 20.47 -0.68
C LEU A 569 3.58 21.67 -1.09
N PHE A 570 2.92 22.77 -1.47
CA PHE A 570 3.59 23.92 -2.05
C PHE A 570 2.99 25.24 -1.58
N HIS A 571 3.80 26.29 -1.49
CA HIS A 571 3.30 27.65 -1.67
C HIS A 571 3.23 27.94 -3.16
N VAL A 572 2.04 28.23 -3.69
CA VAL A 572 1.83 28.44 -5.13
C VAL A 572 1.68 29.93 -5.41
N ARG A 573 2.58 30.49 -6.21
CA ARG A 573 2.48 31.86 -6.74
C ARG A 573 2.05 31.81 -8.20
N LYS A 574 0.82 32.25 -8.49
CA LYS A 574 0.34 32.39 -9.87
C LYS A 574 0.81 33.74 -10.44
N VAL A 575 1.37 33.71 -11.64
CA VAL A 575 1.81 34.89 -12.41
C VAL A 575 1.29 34.79 -13.84
N ASP A 576 1.30 35.89 -14.58
CA ASP A 576 0.96 35.82 -16.01
C ASP A 576 2.10 35.18 -16.84
N PRO A 577 1.82 34.73 -18.08
CA PRO A 577 2.83 34.09 -18.92
C PRO A 577 4.05 34.96 -19.26
N ALA A 578 3.89 36.28 -19.36
CA ALA A 578 4.98 37.20 -19.70
C ALA A 578 5.92 37.40 -18.51
N GLU A 579 5.36 37.56 -17.30
CA GLU A 579 6.15 37.60 -16.07
C GLU A 579 6.89 36.27 -15.88
N PHE A 580 6.23 35.14 -16.09
CA PHE A 580 6.88 33.83 -15.99
C PHE A 580 8.05 33.67 -16.96
N ALA A 581 7.88 34.09 -18.21
CA ALA A 581 8.95 34.03 -19.21
C ALA A 581 10.17 34.86 -18.76
N ARG A 582 9.95 36.10 -18.32
CA ARG A 582 11.00 36.97 -17.77
C ARG A 582 11.70 36.37 -16.56
N LEU A 583 10.94 35.80 -15.62
CA LEU A 583 11.53 35.13 -14.44
C LEU A 583 12.30 33.87 -14.84
N ALA A 584 11.84 33.16 -15.88
CA ALA A 584 12.47 31.94 -16.36
C ALA A 584 13.80 32.20 -17.07
N GLU A 585 14.01 33.38 -17.69
CA GLU A 585 15.27 33.77 -18.33
C GLU A 585 16.45 33.78 -17.36
N SER A 586 16.23 34.28 -16.14
CA SER A 586 17.24 34.36 -15.07
C SER A 586 17.33 33.10 -14.21
N ALA A 587 16.44 32.12 -14.40
CA ALA A 587 16.40 30.90 -13.61
C ALA A 587 17.42 29.86 -14.10
N LYS A 588 18.03 29.13 -13.15
CA LYS A 588 18.88 27.97 -13.40
C LYS A 588 18.13 26.95 -14.29
N PRO A 589 18.82 26.24 -15.20
CA PRO A 589 18.19 25.20 -16.00
C PRO A 589 17.69 24.04 -15.11
N PRO A 590 16.76 23.21 -15.62
CA PRO A 590 16.34 22.01 -14.91
C PRO A 590 17.53 21.07 -14.68
N ARG A 591 17.59 20.48 -13.48
CA ARG A 591 18.59 19.46 -13.17
C ARG A 591 18.40 18.24 -14.07
N GLN A 592 19.48 17.76 -14.68
CA GLN A 592 19.46 16.49 -15.37
C GLN A 592 19.65 15.36 -14.36
N PRO A 593 18.69 14.42 -14.23
CA PRO A 593 18.85 13.29 -13.32
C PRO A 593 19.98 12.38 -13.81
N GLY A 594 20.79 11.89 -12.86
CA GLY A 594 21.78 10.85 -13.13
C GLY A 594 21.16 9.46 -13.28
N GLN A 595 21.98 8.42 -13.23
CA GLN A 595 21.52 7.03 -13.20
C GLN A 595 20.92 6.69 -11.83
N PHE A 596 19.79 5.98 -11.83
CA PHE A 596 19.14 5.48 -10.63
C PHE A 596 19.94 4.34 -9.99
N VAL A 597 20.06 4.38 -8.66
CA VAL A 597 20.73 3.39 -7.83
C VAL A 597 19.81 3.02 -6.68
N GLU A 598 19.58 1.73 -6.49
CA GLU A 598 18.83 1.18 -5.35
C GLU A 598 19.79 0.41 -4.45
N MET A 599 19.71 0.63 -3.14
CA MET A 599 20.60 0.02 -2.15
C MET A 599 19.79 -0.60 -1.03
N GLU A 600 20.12 -1.84 -0.67
CA GLU A 600 19.51 -2.56 0.46
C GLU A 600 20.62 -3.15 1.33
N PHE A 601 20.59 -2.86 2.63
CA PHE A 601 21.58 -3.36 3.59
C PHE A 601 20.92 -3.69 4.92
N ALA A 602 21.39 -4.77 5.55
CA ALA A 602 21.05 -5.15 6.90
C ALA A 602 22.32 -5.55 7.67
N CYS A 603 22.39 -5.18 8.94
CA CYS A 603 23.53 -5.54 9.78
C CYS A 603 23.13 -5.79 11.23
N ASP A 604 23.91 -6.60 11.94
CA ASP A 604 23.81 -6.65 13.39
C ASP A 604 24.24 -5.32 14.01
N GLY A 605 23.34 -4.65 14.72
CA GLY A 605 23.63 -3.39 15.41
C GLY A 605 23.06 -2.19 14.67
N THR A 606 23.85 -1.13 14.54
CA THR A 606 23.47 0.08 13.80
C THR A 606 24.37 0.28 12.59
N PHE A 607 23.81 0.81 11.51
CA PHE A 607 24.60 1.28 10.38
C PHE A 607 24.24 2.68 9.94
N GLN A 608 25.21 3.36 9.34
CA GLN A 608 25.02 4.58 8.56
C GLN A 608 25.51 4.29 7.14
N LEU A 609 24.62 4.50 6.16
CA LEU A 609 24.88 4.33 4.73
C LEU A 609 25.24 5.67 4.10
N PHE A 610 26.40 5.71 3.47
CA PHE A 610 26.90 6.84 2.71
C PHE A 610 27.04 6.47 1.24
N PHE A 611 26.63 7.38 0.37
CA PHE A 611 26.78 7.26 -1.07
C PHE A 611 27.51 8.50 -1.59
N ASN A 612 28.69 8.29 -2.18
CA ASN A 612 29.59 9.35 -2.65
C ASN A 612 29.82 10.46 -1.59
N GLY A 613 30.07 10.06 -0.34
CA GLY A 613 30.33 10.98 0.78
C GLY A 613 29.09 11.50 1.50
N LYS A 614 27.90 11.46 0.89
CA LYS A 614 26.65 11.92 1.52
C LYS A 614 26.01 10.80 2.32
N GLN A 615 25.69 11.04 3.58
CA GLN A 615 24.86 10.10 4.34
C GLN A 615 23.44 10.12 3.77
N ILE A 616 22.96 8.96 3.31
CA ILE A 616 21.64 8.84 2.70
C ILE A 616 20.67 8.02 3.56
N HIS A 617 21.18 7.19 4.47
CA HIS A 617 20.34 6.43 5.40
C HIS A 617 21.11 6.01 6.66
N GLY A 618 20.38 5.61 7.68
CA GLY A 618 20.92 4.94 8.85
C GLY A 618 19.81 4.26 9.64
N GLN A 619 20.11 3.12 10.21
CA GLN A 619 19.13 2.28 10.90
C GLN A 619 19.78 1.49 12.03
N GLN A 620 18.94 1.12 13.00
CA GLN A 620 19.23 0.11 14.01
C GLN A 620 18.32 -1.09 13.78
N ALA A 621 18.79 -2.11 13.07
CA ALA A 621 18.15 -3.42 12.93
C ALA A 621 18.86 -4.27 11.87
N TRP A 622 18.82 -5.58 12.05
CA TRP A 622 19.18 -6.56 11.01
C TRP A 622 17.96 -7.23 10.38
N TRP A 623 16.75 -7.05 10.94
CA TRP A 623 15.55 -7.79 10.54
C TRP A 623 14.79 -7.18 9.35
N ASP A 624 15.26 -6.04 8.82
CA ASP A 624 14.72 -5.35 7.66
C ASP A 624 15.87 -4.63 6.94
N GLY A 625 16.01 -4.87 5.65
CA GLY A 625 16.94 -4.22 4.72
C GLY A 625 16.18 -3.20 3.88
N PRO A 626 16.09 -1.93 4.31
CA PRO A 626 15.31 -0.94 3.61
C PRO A 626 15.93 -0.64 2.25
N GLN A 627 15.06 -0.49 1.26
CA GLN A 627 15.36 0.05 -0.05
C GLN A 627 15.60 1.54 0.06
N VAL A 628 16.84 1.94 -0.21
CA VAL A 628 17.29 3.33 -0.25
C VAL A 628 17.49 3.72 -1.72
N GLU A 629 16.70 4.69 -2.16
CA GLU A 629 16.67 5.20 -3.54
C GLU A 629 17.64 6.38 -3.68
N ALA A 630 18.56 6.31 -4.64
CA ALA A 630 19.55 7.36 -4.91
C ALA A 630 19.81 7.54 -6.42
N TYR A 631 20.55 8.59 -6.77
CA TYR A 631 20.96 8.87 -8.14
C TYR A 631 22.41 9.32 -8.19
N THR A 632 23.09 9.03 -9.30
CA THR A 632 24.46 9.49 -9.52
C THR A 632 24.73 9.85 -10.97
N SER A 633 25.50 10.92 -11.19
CA SER A 633 26.11 11.26 -12.47
C SER A 633 27.62 10.96 -12.50
N GLN A 634 28.18 10.46 -11.39
CA GLN A 634 29.61 10.15 -11.30
C GLN A 634 29.91 8.81 -11.94
N PRO A 635 30.92 8.68 -12.83
CA PRO A 635 31.22 7.42 -13.51
C PRO A 635 31.72 6.33 -12.56
N THR A 636 32.38 6.71 -11.46
CA THR A 636 32.80 5.81 -10.38
C THR A 636 32.15 6.24 -9.09
N ASN A 637 31.58 5.29 -8.36
CA ASN A 637 30.78 5.53 -7.18
C ASN A 637 31.29 4.73 -5.99
N VAL A 638 31.17 5.31 -4.80
CA VAL A 638 31.57 4.69 -3.54
C VAL A 638 30.36 4.57 -2.63
N VAL A 639 30.08 3.34 -2.21
CA VAL A 639 29.18 3.03 -1.11
C VAL A 639 30.03 2.77 0.12
N ALA A 640 29.77 3.51 1.19
CA ALA A 640 30.44 3.33 2.47
C ALA A 640 29.41 3.08 3.57
N ILE A 641 29.66 2.06 4.39
CA ILE A 641 28.75 1.62 5.45
C ILE A 641 29.52 1.62 6.76
N LEU A 642 29.16 2.56 7.63
CA LEU A 642 29.68 2.57 8.99
C LEU A 642 28.79 1.68 9.86
N VAL A 643 29.33 0.56 10.32
CA VAL A 643 28.62 -0.36 11.22
C VAL A 643 29.13 -0.19 12.65
N ARG A 644 28.21 -0.17 13.62
CA ARG A 644 28.49 -0.24 15.07
C ARG A 644 27.73 -1.39 15.69
N THR A 645 28.42 -2.28 16.38
CA THR A 645 27.77 -3.49 16.91
C THR A 645 28.41 -4.01 18.18
N ARG A 646 27.58 -4.63 19.01
CA ARG A 646 27.98 -5.42 20.19
C ARG A 646 27.58 -6.88 20.03
N ALA A 647 27.12 -7.29 18.85
CA ALA A 647 26.71 -8.66 18.59
C ALA A 647 27.91 -9.60 18.74
N LYS A 648 27.66 -10.78 19.31
CA LYS A 648 28.68 -11.83 19.46
C LYS A 648 29.13 -12.39 18.11
N ARG A 649 28.19 -12.47 17.16
CA ARG A 649 28.43 -12.89 15.78
C ARG A 649 27.85 -11.84 14.85
N PRO A 650 28.58 -10.74 14.59
CA PRO A 650 28.12 -9.67 13.73
C PRO A 650 28.26 -10.03 12.25
N GLY A 651 27.40 -9.46 11.43
CA GLY A 651 27.45 -9.55 9.98
C GLY A 651 26.83 -8.33 9.32
N LEU A 652 27.24 -8.08 8.08
CA LEU A 652 26.59 -7.19 7.13
C LEU A 652 26.17 -8.02 5.91
N ILE A 653 24.94 -7.83 5.44
CA ILE A 653 24.46 -8.33 4.16
C ILE A 653 23.86 -7.16 3.39
N GLY A 654 23.90 -7.23 2.06
CA GLY A 654 23.32 -6.21 1.22
C GLY A 654 23.56 -6.39 -0.26
N LEU A 655 22.89 -5.54 -1.03
CA LEU A 655 22.95 -5.47 -2.48
C LEU A 655 22.76 -4.03 -2.98
N ILE A 656 23.23 -3.80 -4.20
CA ILE A 656 23.15 -2.53 -4.93
C ILE A 656 22.67 -2.85 -6.35
N ARG A 657 21.57 -2.23 -6.78
CA ARG A 657 21.02 -2.39 -8.13
C ARG A 657 21.21 -1.12 -8.95
N VAL A 658 21.68 -1.28 -10.19
CA VAL A 658 21.94 -0.22 -11.14
C VAL A 658 21.59 -0.70 -12.54
N GLY A 659 20.47 -0.23 -13.08
CA GLY A 659 19.90 -0.81 -14.29
C GLY A 659 19.69 -2.32 -14.12
N ASP A 660 20.23 -3.11 -15.04
CA ASP A 660 20.15 -4.58 -14.98
C ASP A 660 21.26 -5.23 -14.14
N ARG A 661 22.20 -4.44 -13.60
CA ARG A 661 23.31 -4.95 -12.78
C ARG A 661 22.93 -4.99 -11.31
N THR A 662 23.23 -6.12 -10.67
CA THR A 662 23.13 -6.28 -9.22
C THR A 662 24.50 -6.61 -8.66
N TYR A 663 24.98 -5.77 -7.74
CA TYR A 663 26.16 -6.03 -6.92
C TYR A 663 25.70 -6.53 -5.56
N VAL A 664 26.43 -7.47 -4.97
CA VAL A 664 26.07 -8.08 -3.69
C VAL A 664 27.27 -8.10 -2.76
N THR A 665 26.98 -8.26 -1.48
CA THR A 665 27.97 -8.45 -0.42
C THR A 665 28.70 -9.79 -0.60
N ARG A 666 29.97 -9.72 -0.98
CA ARG A 666 30.93 -10.84 -1.10
C ARG A 666 32.29 -10.36 -0.59
N PRO A 667 33.05 -11.20 0.16
CA PRO A 667 34.28 -10.73 0.80
C PRO A 667 35.32 -10.14 -0.17
N LYS A 668 35.46 -10.73 -1.36
CA LYS A 668 36.46 -10.31 -2.37
C LYS A 668 36.18 -8.94 -3.01
N ASP A 669 34.94 -8.50 -2.96
CA ASP A 669 34.49 -7.31 -3.70
C ASP A 669 34.47 -6.06 -2.79
N TRP A 670 34.57 -6.25 -1.48
CA TRP A 670 34.44 -5.22 -0.46
C TRP A 670 35.74 -5.01 0.31
N SER A 671 35.95 -3.80 0.82
CA SER A 671 37.05 -3.50 1.76
C SER A 671 36.48 -3.14 3.13
N ALA A 672 37.22 -3.42 4.19
CA ALA A 672 36.85 -3.02 5.54
C ALA A 672 38.04 -2.49 6.32
N ALA A 673 37.84 -1.41 7.07
CA ALA A 673 38.85 -0.84 7.96
C ALA A 673 38.20 -0.45 9.31
N PRO A 674 38.97 -0.47 10.42
CA PRO A 674 38.49 0.09 11.68
C PRO A 674 38.08 1.54 11.46
N ALA A 675 36.86 1.92 11.85
CA ALA A 675 36.42 3.27 11.53
C ALA A 675 37.12 4.29 12.45
N PRO A 676 37.67 5.38 11.89
CA PRO A 676 38.30 6.42 12.69
C PRO A 676 37.29 7.09 13.63
N LYS A 677 37.78 7.73 14.70
CA LYS A 677 36.93 8.51 15.62
C LYS A 677 36.10 9.54 14.85
N ARG A 678 36.76 10.30 13.96
CA ARG A 678 36.17 11.27 13.03
C ARG A 678 36.23 10.71 11.61
N LEU A 679 35.08 10.61 10.95
CA LEU A 679 35.00 10.29 9.52
C LEU A 679 35.13 11.59 8.73
N THR A 680 36.13 11.67 7.85
CA THR A 680 36.29 12.77 6.89
C THR A 680 35.71 12.38 5.54
N ALA A 681 35.63 13.32 4.60
CA ALA A 681 35.08 13.06 3.27
C ALA A 681 35.90 11.99 2.53
N GLU A 682 37.22 12.01 2.66
CA GLU A 682 38.15 11.07 1.99
C GLU A 682 37.88 9.62 2.42
N TRP A 683 37.57 9.38 3.70
CA TRP A 683 37.17 8.04 4.16
C TRP A 683 35.92 7.51 3.45
N LEU A 684 35.02 8.40 3.03
CA LEU A 684 33.72 8.07 2.45
C LEU A 684 33.72 8.09 0.91
N THR A 685 34.71 8.72 0.28
CA THR A 685 34.78 8.91 -1.19
C THR A 685 36.01 8.32 -1.85
N ASP A 686 37.10 8.09 -1.12
CA ASP A 686 38.36 7.55 -1.64
C ASP A 686 38.67 6.17 -1.02
N PRO A 687 38.49 5.07 -1.78
CA PRO A 687 38.78 3.72 -1.32
C PRO A 687 40.25 3.49 -0.97
N SER A 688 41.18 4.27 -1.55
CA SER A 688 42.62 4.18 -1.26
C SER A 688 42.97 4.79 0.10
N HIS A 689 42.15 5.74 0.57
CA HIS A 689 42.34 6.34 1.89
C HIS A 689 42.14 5.28 2.98
N GLY A 690 43.13 5.13 3.86
CA GLY A 690 43.13 4.10 4.90
C GLY A 690 43.36 2.67 4.40
N ALA A 691 43.79 2.47 3.14
CA ALA A 691 44.03 1.14 2.56
C ALA A 691 45.01 0.29 3.39
N SER A 692 46.04 0.91 3.98
CA SER A 692 47.01 0.22 4.86
C SER A 692 46.40 -0.32 6.17
N GLN A 693 45.19 0.13 6.53
CA GLN A 693 44.44 -0.31 7.71
C GLN A 693 43.34 -1.31 7.36
N THR A 694 43.23 -1.70 6.09
CA THR A 694 42.19 -2.64 5.66
C THR A 694 42.50 -4.04 6.21
N VAL A 695 41.44 -4.74 6.58
CA VAL A 695 41.50 -6.12 7.02
C VAL A 695 40.71 -7.01 6.07
N PRO A 696 41.11 -8.28 5.87
CA PRO A 696 40.33 -9.22 5.08
C PRO A 696 38.92 -9.38 5.63
N LEU A 697 37.95 -9.57 4.74
CA LEU A 697 36.59 -9.97 5.09
C LEU A 697 36.47 -11.49 5.08
N GLN A 698 35.71 -12.05 6.02
CA GLN A 698 35.29 -13.45 6.00
C GLN A 698 33.88 -13.59 5.44
N ASP A 699 33.66 -14.68 4.70
CA ASP A 699 32.32 -15.14 4.31
C ASP A 699 31.67 -15.84 5.51
N LEU A 700 30.55 -15.32 5.99
CA LEU A 700 29.78 -15.90 7.08
C LEU A 700 28.67 -16.83 6.59
N GLY A 701 28.48 -16.93 5.28
CA GLY A 701 27.49 -17.74 4.59
C GLY A 701 26.37 -16.93 3.91
N PRO A 702 25.55 -17.57 3.06
CA PRO A 702 24.37 -16.97 2.47
C PRO A 702 23.28 -16.70 3.52
N LEU A 703 22.19 -16.03 3.13
CA LEU A 703 20.98 -16.00 3.95
C LEU A 703 20.47 -17.43 4.21
N GLY A 704 20.03 -17.72 5.44
CA GLY A 704 19.64 -19.05 5.93
C GLY A 704 20.56 -19.59 7.03
N VAL A 705 21.78 -19.03 7.17
CA VAL A 705 22.73 -19.48 8.21
C VAL A 705 22.42 -18.86 9.58
N PRO A 706 22.61 -19.60 10.70
CA PRO A 706 22.49 -19.02 12.04
C PRO A 706 23.49 -17.87 12.24
N PRO A 707 23.19 -16.84 13.05
CA PRO A 707 21.96 -16.64 13.83
C PRO A 707 20.84 -15.93 13.04
N TRP A 708 21.10 -15.53 11.80
CA TRP A 708 20.18 -14.72 11.00
C TRP A 708 19.05 -15.55 10.38
N GLU A 709 19.32 -16.83 10.09
CA GLU A 709 18.37 -17.74 9.44
C GLU A 709 17.80 -17.07 8.17
N TYR A 710 16.49 -17.11 7.94
CA TYR A 710 15.84 -16.47 6.79
C TYR A 710 15.35 -15.05 7.09
N VAL A 711 16.03 -14.36 8.00
CA VAL A 711 15.76 -12.97 8.35
C VAL A 711 17.03 -12.12 8.08
N PRO A 712 16.97 -11.10 7.21
CA PRO A 712 15.77 -10.57 6.58
C PRO A 712 15.57 -11.17 5.16
N GLY A 713 14.32 -11.53 4.85
CA GLY A 713 14.00 -12.46 3.75
C GLY A 713 14.17 -11.91 2.34
N GLU A 714 14.29 -10.60 2.19
CA GLU A 714 14.49 -9.89 0.91
C GLU A 714 15.83 -10.25 0.23
N PHE A 715 16.83 -10.70 1.00
CA PHE A 715 18.09 -11.16 0.43
C PHE A 715 18.05 -12.62 -0.04
N LEU A 716 16.97 -13.35 0.20
CA LEU A 716 16.89 -14.75 -0.20
C LEU A 716 16.94 -14.89 -1.72
N GLY A 717 17.81 -15.76 -2.21
CA GLY A 717 18.01 -15.99 -3.65
C GLY A 717 18.73 -14.88 -4.41
N THR A 718 19.13 -13.79 -3.74
CA THR A 718 19.88 -12.70 -4.38
C THR A 718 21.36 -13.03 -4.60
N GLY A 719 21.86 -14.08 -3.95
CA GLY A 719 23.28 -14.42 -3.93
C GLY A 719 24.12 -13.55 -2.99
N ALA A 720 23.51 -12.64 -2.21
CA ALA A 720 24.17 -11.89 -1.15
C ALA A 720 24.60 -12.80 0.01
N HIS A 721 25.77 -12.53 0.58
CA HIS A 721 26.34 -13.27 1.70
C HIS A 721 26.54 -12.33 2.90
N TRP A 722 26.38 -12.88 4.09
CA TRP A 722 26.82 -12.22 5.30
C TRP A 722 28.35 -12.12 5.27
N ILE A 723 28.87 -10.90 5.44
CA ILE A 723 30.32 -10.63 5.47
C ILE A 723 30.69 -9.88 6.74
N TRP A 724 31.89 -10.13 7.26
CA TRP A 724 32.41 -9.39 8.40
C TRP A 724 33.95 -9.30 8.38
N PRO A 725 34.56 -8.26 8.97
CA PRO A 725 36.01 -8.16 9.15
C PRO A 725 36.59 -9.33 9.95
N GLN A 726 37.68 -9.94 9.45
CA GLN A 726 38.46 -10.92 10.19
C GLN A 726 39.21 -10.21 11.33
N THR A 727 38.74 -10.39 12.56
CA THR A 727 39.33 -9.74 13.73
C THR A 727 39.32 -10.65 14.96
N LYS A 728 40.37 -10.54 15.78
CA LYS A 728 40.46 -11.16 17.12
C LYS A 728 39.96 -10.24 18.24
N ALA A 729 39.44 -9.05 17.90
CA ALA A 729 38.98 -8.08 18.87
C ALA A 729 37.83 -8.63 19.74
N SER A 730 37.93 -8.43 21.06
CA SER A 730 36.91 -8.89 22.03
C SER A 730 35.53 -8.23 21.80
N PRO A 731 34.44 -8.71 22.43
CA PRO A 731 33.06 -8.23 22.24
C PRO A 731 32.75 -6.78 22.67
N ARG A 732 33.77 -5.94 22.92
CA ARG A 732 33.55 -4.48 23.04
C ARG A 732 32.91 -3.96 21.76
N GLU A 733 32.21 -2.83 21.86
CA GLU A 733 31.56 -2.20 20.72
C GLU A 733 32.51 -2.08 19.52
N GLN A 734 32.22 -2.84 18.48
CA GLN A 734 32.99 -2.87 17.25
C GLN A 734 32.49 -1.76 16.33
N ARG A 735 33.41 -1.04 15.69
CA ARG A 735 33.11 0.04 14.77
C ARG A 735 33.94 -0.10 13.49
N TRP A 736 33.27 -0.42 12.39
CA TRP A 736 33.90 -0.74 11.11
C TRP A 736 33.33 0.09 9.98
N LEU A 737 34.18 0.50 9.04
CA LEU A 737 33.78 1.12 7.80
C LEU A 737 34.00 0.12 6.66
N LEU A 738 32.90 -0.35 6.05
CA LEU A 738 32.93 -1.23 4.89
C LEU A 738 32.67 -0.40 3.63
N ARG A 739 33.44 -0.63 2.57
CA ARG A 739 33.36 0.15 1.32
C ARG A 739 33.31 -0.74 0.10
N PHE A 740 32.51 -0.30 -0.87
CA PHE A 740 32.37 -0.90 -2.19
C PHE A 740 32.44 0.16 -3.28
N VAL A 741 33.06 -0.20 -4.41
CA VAL A 741 33.25 0.68 -5.55
C VAL A 741 32.61 0.05 -6.77
N PHE A 742 31.78 0.81 -7.48
CA PHE A 742 31.21 0.37 -8.74
C PHE A 742 31.21 1.49 -9.78
N LYS A 743 31.08 1.09 -11.04
CA LYS A 743 30.99 2.01 -12.17
C LYS A 743 29.59 2.03 -12.75
N VAL A 744 29.18 3.22 -13.15
CA VAL A 744 27.96 3.48 -13.93
C VAL A 744 28.36 3.81 -15.37
N GLN A 745 27.46 3.56 -16.31
CA GLN A 745 27.69 3.85 -17.73
C GLN A 745 27.36 5.28 -18.08
#